data_AF-A0A936HLD6-F1
#
_entry.id   AF-A0A936HLD6-F1
#
_cell.length_a   1.000
_cell.length_b   1.000
_cell.length_c   1.000
_cell.angle_alpha   90.00
_cell.angle_beta   90.00
_cell.angle_gamma   90.00
#
_symmetry.space_group_name_H-M   'P 1'
#
loop_
_entity.id
_entity.type
_entity.pdbx_description
1 polymer ?
#
loop_
_entity_poly.entity_id
_entity_poly.type
_entity_poly.pdbx_seq_one_letter_code
_entity_poly.pdbx_strand_id
1 'polypeptide(L)'
;MTNADYSPELRATLNRLFSLQTFGIKLGLEPVTELLDQFGNPHHRFPCIHVAGTNGKGSVCAMVASVLQSAGLRVGLYSSPHLVRFQERIRMNGIPMPVEHLARYTTQMMPAIERLGSTFFEGTTAMAFRYFAEQEVDVAVIETGMGGRLDATNVVAPLATAITSISFDHTKHLGETLEAIAFEKAGIIKGGAPAVVGRVAPRLRALFQKRAEEVGAPVLFVDDFCRGLFHDLTFNATVASFLLSGRELPRLQIGLVGRHQIENARVALGVIEQLKERFGIDTRAIQEGLAQIAANTGISGRFQSIRETPRTVIDVAHNPDGAAVLADTLATLNHGARNVRFVVGAVQEKDVAGVMKSLGPLAQHLYAVRADSHRSLPADEIAHHAQSAGIPTTLAGSVADGIRLAEQERAEGEIVVICGSFYVVGEALQLQEQNGAMDPNATPQPTEATPKLPTAHQPSVGDKHPRKLKLTKLKKQPDPATAQAPQPQAIPAEPTPAKQKKKKAQPENDASPKTITVKDWQPSEQPRERLINKGAGSLSNVELLAILLRTGRVGEDVLQMSRRLLNLFKNITELSRRDVTELQSINGIGPTKAVTLAAAFELVRRVKSEAFTSRTTITSPADVARYIGPHLRDLQKEQFHVLILNTANQVVRREMVSEGNLNSSIVHPREVFRTAIIENAAAIIGIHNHPSGNPTPSREDINITRQLVDAGKIIGITFHDHVIIAGEEYVSLAEQGYV
;
A
#
# COMPACT_ATOMS: atom_id res chain seq x y z
N MET A 1 -7.34 12.00 -24.29
CA MET A 1 -8.41 12.64 -23.49
C MET A 1 -8.02 12.59 -22.01
N THR A 2 -7.53 13.71 -21.51
CA THR A 2 -7.27 13.99 -20.09
C THR A 2 -8.58 14.34 -19.36
N ASN A 3 -8.53 14.60 -18.05
CA ASN A 3 -9.68 15.12 -17.30
C ASN A 3 -10.19 16.49 -17.81
N ALA A 4 -9.38 17.24 -18.57
CA ALA A 4 -9.80 18.51 -19.17
C ALA A 4 -10.74 18.32 -20.38
N ASP A 5 -10.67 17.17 -21.05
CA ASP A 5 -11.47 16.84 -22.25
C ASP A 5 -12.89 16.33 -21.91
N TYR A 6 -13.18 16.12 -20.62
CA TYR A 6 -14.54 15.87 -20.14
C TYR A 6 -15.41 17.13 -20.21
N SER A 7 -16.73 16.98 -20.37
CA SER A 7 -17.66 18.11 -20.26
C SER A 7 -17.62 18.75 -18.85
N PRO A 8 -18.03 20.02 -18.68
CA PRO A 8 -18.07 20.68 -17.37
C PRO A 8 -18.92 19.92 -16.34
N GLU A 9 -20.01 19.32 -16.78
CA GLU A 9 -20.95 18.56 -15.96
C GLU A 9 -20.32 17.25 -15.47
N LEU A 10 -19.65 16.51 -16.36
CA LEU A 10 -18.90 15.31 -16.00
C LEU A 10 -17.72 15.63 -15.08
N ARG A 11 -17.03 16.75 -15.28
CA ARG A 11 -16.01 17.23 -14.32
C ARG A 11 -16.63 17.51 -12.96
N ALA A 12 -17.81 18.14 -12.89
CA ALA A 12 -18.50 18.39 -11.63
C ALA A 12 -18.93 17.10 -10.91
N THR A 13 -19.50 16.12 -11.62
CA THR A 13 -19.91 14.84 -11.00
C THR A 13 -18.70 13.98 -10.59
N LEU A 14 -17.61 13.97 -11.37
CA LEU A 14 -16.37 13.30 -10.99
C LEU A 14 -15.68 13.99 -9.81
N ASN A 15 -15.64 15.32 -9.76
CA ASN A 15 -15.07 16.04 -8.62
C ASN A 15 -15.87 15.78 -7.34
N ARG A 16 -17.21 15.66 -7.42
CA ARG A 16 -18.04 15.16 -6.31
C ARG A 16 -17.64 13.75 -5.92
N LEU A 17 -17.56 12.81 -6.87
CA LEU A 17 -17.13 11.43 -6.61
C LEU A 17 -15.76 11.37 -5.92
N PHE A 18 -14.77 12.09 -6.44
CA PHE A 18 -13.42 12.16 -5.88
C PHE A 18 -13.38 12.80 -4.49
N SER A 19 -14.25 13.79 -4.19
CA SER A 19 -14.34 14.37 -2.84
C SER A 19 -14.70 13.33 -1.77
N LEU A 20 -15.41 12.26 -2.14
CA LEU A 20 -15.77 11.15 -1.24
C LEU A 20 -14.56 10.28 -0.82
N GLN A 21 -13.36 10.54 -1.34
CA GLN A 21 -12.12 9.97 -0.80
C GLN A 21 -11.78 10.54 0.58
N THR A 22 -12.29 11.71 0.95
CA THR A 22 -12.06 12.35 2.25
C THR A 22 -12.71 11.60 3.43
N PHE A 23 -13.74 10.79 3.19
CA PHE A 23 -14.33 9.89 4.18
C PHE A 23 -13.41 8.70 4.55
N GLY A 24 -12.29 8.52 3.85
CA GLY A 24 -11.29 7.50 4.14
C GLY A 24 -11.82 6.08 3.94
N ILE A 25 -11.39 5.17 4.82
CA ILE A 25 -11.76 3.75 4.78
C ILE A 25 -12.88 3.51 5.80
N LYS A 26 -14.11 3.47 5.29
CA LYS A 26 -15.29 2.95 5.98
C LYS A 26 -15.27 1.42 5.85
N LEU A 27 -15.28 0.70 6.98
CA LEU A 27 -15.37 -0.76 6.98
C LEU A 27 -16.83 -1.19 7.19
N GLY A 28 -17.38 -1.92 6.23
CA GLY A 28 -18.76 -2.39 6.19
C GLY A 28 -19.11 -2.91 4.79
N LEU A 29 -20.28 -3.51 4.64
CA LEU A 29 -20.86 -3.88 3.33
C LEU A 29 -22.25 -3.25 3.14
N GLU A 30 -22.87 -2.79 4.21
CA GLU A 30 -24.21 -2.23 4.28
C GLU A 30 -24.43 -1.07 3.28
N PRO A 31 -23.53 -0.07 3.13
CA PRO A 31 -23.77 1.06 2.23
C PRO A 31 -23.59 0.70 0.75
N VAL A 32 -22.78 -0.31 0.42
CA VAL A 32 -22.64 -0.81 -0.96
C VAL A 32 -23.75 -1.79 -1.34
N THR A 33 -24.22 -2.62 -0.41
CA THR A 33 -25.39 -3.49 -0.62
C THR A 33 -26.65 -2.67 -0.83
N GLU A 34 -26.94 -1.69 0.04
CA GLU A 34 -28.08 -0.78 -0.11
C GLU A 34 -28.00 0.07 -1.39
N LEU A 35 -26.80 0.51 -1.78
CA LEU A 35 -26.59 1.21 -3.05
C LEU A 35 -26.85 0.29 -4.27
N LEU A 36 -26.45 -0.99 -4.20
CA LEU A 36 -26.64 -1.94 -5.29
C LEU A 36 -28.09 -2.38 -5.43
N ASP A 37 -28.83 -2.50 -4.33
CA ASP A 37 -30.24 -2.88 -4.33
C ASP A 37 -31.11 -1.84 -5.07
N GLN A 38 -30.87 -0.56 -4.79
CA GLN A 38 -31.52 0.58 -5.47
C GLN A 38 -31.27 0.63 -6.99
N PHE A 39 -30.23 -0.06 -7.50
CA PHE A 39 -29.95 -0.21 -8.93
C PHE A 39 -30.20 -1.63 -9.45
N GLY A 40 -31.02 -2.42 -8.75
CA GLY A 40 -31.51 -3.73 -9.20
C GLY A 40 -30.51 -4.88 -9.05
N ASN A 41 -29.63 -4.81 -8.04
CA ASN A 41 -28.59 -5.80 -7.73
C ASN A 41 -27.82 -6.31 -8.97
N PRO A 42 -27.17 -5.41 -9.74
CA PRO A 42 -26.55 -5.76 -11.01
C PRO A 42 -25.44 -6.83 -10.85
N HIS A 43 -24.83 -6.89 -9.68
CA HIS A 43 -23.82 -7.87 -9.29
C HIS A 43 -24.30 -9.32 -9.18
N HIS A 44 -25.60 -9.59 -9.37
CA HIS A 44 -26.16 -10.94 -9.53
C HIS A 44 -26.39 -11.34 -11.01
N ARG A 45 -26.20 -10.41 -11.96
CA ARG A 45 -26.55 -10.61 -13.39
C ARG A 45 -25.40 -11.14 -14.26
N PHE A 46 -24.21 -11.29 -13.71
CA PHE A 46 -23.03 -11.83 -14.39
C PHE A 46 -22.22 -12.70 -13.42
N PRO A 47 -21.58 -13.80 -13.87
CA PRO A 47 -20.67 -14.56 -13.02
C PRO A 47 -19.33 -13.82 -12.90
N CYS A 48 -18.58 -14.08 -11.83
CA CYS A 48 -17.32 -13.38 -11.60
C CYS A 48 -16.20 -14.25 -11.00
N ILE A 49 -14.98 -13.72 -11.02
CA ILE A 49 -13.78 -14.26 -10.38
C ILE A 49 -13.26 -13.17 -9.45
N HIS A 50 -13.05 -13.48 -8.18
CA HIS A 50 -12.74 -12.48 -7.15
C HIS A 50 -11.33 -12.67 -6.58
N VAL A 51 -10.51 -11.62 -6.66
CA VAL A 51 -9.06 -11.69 -6.41
C VAL A 51 -8.67 -10.74 -5.29
N ALA A 52 -8.26 -11.32 -4.16
CA ALA A 52 -7.67 -10.63 -3.03
C ALA A 52 -6.17 -10.92 -2.91
N GLY A 53 -5.48 -10.16 -2.07
CA GLY A 53 -4.04 -10.29 -1.87
C GLY A 53 -3.38 -9.01 -1.45
N THR A 54 -2.07 -9.08 -1.22
CA THR A 54 -1.23 -7.93 -0.89
C THR A 54 -0.66 -7.40 -2.21
N ASN A 55 0.44 -7.98 -2.68
CA ASN A 55 1.05 -7.71 -3.97
C ASN A 55 0.52 -8.67 -5.06
N GLY A 56 0.60 -8.25 -6.33
CA GLY A 56 0.28 -9.10 -7.49
C GLY A 56 -1.20 -9.17 -7.92
N LYS A 57 -2.16 -8.68 -7.10
CA LYS A 57 -3.62 -8.70 -7.38
C LYS A 57 -3.97 -8.34 -8.84
N GLY A 58 -3.80 -7.09 -9.24
CA GLY A 58 -4.08 -6.63 -10.61
C GLY A 58 -3.32 -7.37 -11.71
N SER A 59 -2.11 -7.89 -11.44
CA SER A 59 -1.38 -8.73 -12.41
C SER A 59 -2.04 -10.11 -12.58
N VAL A 60 -2.51 -10.74 -11.50
CA VAL A 60 -3.30 -11.98 -11.56
C VAL A 60 -4.65 -11.73 -12.22
N CYS A 61 -5.31 -10.61 -11.92
CA CYS A 61 -6.56 -10.21 -12.58
C CYS A 61 -6.36 -10.04 -14.09
N ALA A 62 -5.28 -9.38 -14.50
CA ALA A 62 -4.94 -9.20 -15.91
C ALA A 62 -4.58 -10.52 -16.60
N MET A 63 -3.81 -11.41 -15.97
CA MET A 63 -3.51 -12.74 -16.51
C MET A 63 -4.78 -13.58 -16.73
N VAL A 64 -5.65 -13.65 -15.72
CA VAL A 64 -6.93 -14.38 -15.81
C VAL A 64 -7.84 -13.76 -16.87
N ALA A 65 -8.02 -12.43 -16.86
CA ALA A 65 -8.85 -11.74 -17.85
C ALA A 65 -8.31 -11.87 -19.28
N SER A 66 -6.99 -11.91 -19.47
CA SER A 66 -6.36 -12.07 -20.78
C SER A 66 -6.56 -13.47 -21.34
N VAL A 67 -6.40 -14.52 -20.53
CA VAL A 67 -6.63 -15.92 -20.96
C VAL A 67 -8.11 -16.16 -21.27
N LEU A 68 -9.03 -15.58 -20.49
CA LEU A 68 -10.47 -15.66 -20.76
C LEU A 68 -10.87 -14.95 -22.06
N GLN A 69 -10.25 -13.81 -22.39
CA GLN A 69 -10.44 -13.15 -23.69
C GLN A 69 -9.85 -13.95 -24.85
N SER A 70 -8.67 -14.56 -24.68
CA SER A 70 -8.10 -15.47 -25.69
C SER A 70 -8.90 -16.76 -25.86
N ALA A 71 -9.77 -17.12 -24.91
CA ALA A 71 -10.80 -18.16 -25.07
C ALA A 71 -12.08 -17.65 -25.79
N GLY A 72 -12.13 -16.38 -26.20
CA GLY A 72 -13.23 -15.78 -26.96
C GLY A 72 -14.33 -15.12 -26.10
N LEU A 73 -14.15 -15.03 -24.78
CA LEU A 73 -15.17 -14.50 -23.87
C LEU A 73 -15.23 -12.96 -23.86
N ARG A 74 -16.40 -12.43 -23.53
CA ARG A 74 -16.67 -11.03 -23.19
C ARG A 74 -16.35 -10.83 -21.72
N VAL A 75 -15.16 -10.30 -21.42
CA VAL A 75 -14.61 -10.20 -20.07
C VAL A 75 -14.69 -8.78 -19.53
N GLY A 76 -15.40 -8.62 -18.41
CA GLY A 76 -15.29 -7.43 -17.57
C GLY A 76 -14.03 -7.50 -16.70
N LEU A 77 -13.32 -6.39 -16.50
CA LEU A 77 -12.19 -6.29 -15.58
C LEU A 77 -12.36 -5.06 -14.68
N TYR A 78 -12.46 -5.29 -13.37
CA TYR A 78 -12.46 -4.26 -12.34
C TYR A 78 -11.13 -4.27 -11.58
N SER A 79 -10.44 -3.13 -11.57
CA SER A 79 -9.08 -2.98 -11.03
C SER A 79 -8.88 -1.67 -10.26
N SER A 80 -7.83 -1.61 -9.42
CA SER A 80 -7.51 -0.38 -8.69
C SER A 80 -6.04 -0.22 -8.27
N PRO A 81 -5.54 1.02 -8.15
CA PRO A 81 -6.09 2.27 -8.68
C PRO A 81 -5.86 2.41 -10.20
N HIS A 82 -6.26 3.56 -10.76
CA HIS A 82 -5.87 3.98 -12.12
C HIS A 82 -4.52 4.74 -12.11
N LEU A 83 -3.99 5.00 -13.30
CA LEU A 83 -2.81 5.83 -13.55
C LEU A 83 -3.19 7.24 -14.03
N VAL A 84 -3.94 7.36 -15.14
CA VAL A 84 -4.22 8.66 -15.79
C VAL A 84 -5.71 9.04 -15.72
N ARG A 85 -6.62 8.08 -15.96
CA ARG A 85 -8.05 8.33 -16.20
C ARG A 85 -8.94 7.45 -15.34
N PHE A 86 -10.11 7.96 -14.93
CA PHE A 86 -11.02 7.21 -14.06
C PHE A 86 -11.39 5.83 -14.61
N GLN A 87 -11.68 5.75 -15.92
CA GLN A 87 -12.26 4.56 -16.55
C GLN A 87 -11.28 3.39 -16.70
N GLU A 88 -9.98 3.59 -16.47
CA GLU A 88 -9.01 2.47 -16.47
C GLU A 88 -9.34 1.39 -15.44
N ARG A 89 -10.10 1.75 -14.40
CA ARG A 89 -10.62 0.85 -13.36
C ARG A 89 -11.69 -0.12 -13.85
N ILE A 90 -12.40 0.19 -14.93
CA ILE A 90 -13.60 -0.51 -15.40
C ILE A 90 -13.44 -0.76 -16.89
N ARG A 91 -13.06 -1.98 -17.27
CA ARG A 91 -12.76 -2.35 -18.66
C ARG A 91 -13.65 -3.48 -19.15
N MET A 92 -13.93 -3.49 -20.46
CA MET A 92 -14.55 -4.60 -21.19
C MET A 92 -13.61 -4.96 -22.34
N ASN A 93 -13.12 -6.20 -22.37
CA ASN A 93 -12.07 -6.66 -23.28
C ASN A 93 -10.89 -5.67 -23.43
N GLY A 94 -10.33 -5.25 -22.28
CA GLY A 94 -9.23 -4.29 -22.19
C GLY A 94 -9.59 -2.82 -22.41
N ILE A 95 -10.68 -2.53 -23.14
CA ILE A 95 -11.14 -1.17 -23.45
C ILE A 95 -11.76 -0.53 -22.21
N PRO A 96 -11.30 0.67 -21.76
CA PRO A 96 -11.93 1.42 -20.67
C PRO A 96 -13.40 1.76 -20.96
N MET A 97 -14.22 1.84 -19.91
CA MET A 97 -15.62 2.27 -19.98
C MET A 97 -15.75 3.62 -20.73
N PRO A 98 -16.68 3.74 -21.71
CA PRO A 98 -16.89 4.98 -22.45
C PRO A 98 -17.33 6.16 -21.56
N VAL A 99 -17.06 7.38 -22.03
CA VAL A 99 -17.31 8.64 -21.29
C VAL A 99 -18.80 8.86 -21.03
N GLU A 100 -19.64 8.39 -21.93
CA GLU A 100 -21.10 8.48 -21.92
C GLU A 100 -21.69 7.59 -20.82
N HIS A 101 -21.15 6.39 -20.64
CA HIS A 101 -21.49 5.51 -19.52
C HIS A 101 -21.04 6.11 -18.19
N LEU A 102 -19.84 6.69 -18.13
CA LEU A 102 -19.35 7.38 -16.93
C LEU A 102 -20.24 8.56 -16.53
N ALA A 103 -20.60 9.43 -17.48
CA ALA A 103 -21.49 10.57 -17.25
C ALA A 103 -22.88 10.12 -16.79
N ARG A 104 -23.45 9.09 -17.44
CA ARG A 104 -24.76 8.53 -17.08
C ARG A 104 -24.75 7.91 -15.67
N TYR A 105 -23.75 7.10 -15.32
CA TYR A 105 -23.69 6.45 -14.00
C TYR A 105 -23.35 7.44 -12.89
N THR A 106 -22.38 8.34 -13.08
CA THR A 106 -22.09 9.37 -12.07
C THR A 106 -23.32 10.24 -11.80
N THR A 107 -24.02 10.71 -12.84
CA THR A 107 -25.24 11.52 -12.68
C THR A 107 -26.37 10.76 -12.00
N GLN A 108 -26.65 9.51 -12.41
CA GLN A 108 -27.76 8.73 -11.85
C GLN A 108 -27.50 8.22 -10.42
N MET A 109 -26.24 7.92 -10.07
CA MET A 109 -25.90 7.25 -8.82
C MET A 109 -25.45 8.23 -7.71
N MET A 110 -24.99 9.45 -8.04
CA MET A 110 -24.54 10.42 -7.03
C MET A 110 -25.58 10.71 -5.92
N PRO A 111 -26.88 10.92 -6.21
CA PRO A 111 -27.86 11.21 -5.16
C PRO A 111 -28.06 10.04 -4.17
N ALA A 112 -27.87 8.80 -4.62
CA ALA A 112 -27.92 7.63 -3.75
C ALA A 112 -26.61 7.49 -2.95
N ILE A 113 -25.46 7.63 -3.61
CA ILE A 113 -24.12 7.59 -3.00
C ILE A 113 -24.00 8.61 -1.86
N GLU A 114 -24.42 9.85 -2.08
CA GLU A 114 -24.39 10.91 -1.08
C GLU A 114 -25.39 10.65 0.06
N ARG A 115 -26.63 10.26 -0.25
CA ARG A 115 -27.67 9.97 0.76
C ARG A 115 -27.31 8.79 1.68
N LEU A 116 -26.60 7.79 1.18
CA LEU A 116 -26.15 6.62 1.95
C LEU A 116 -24.81 6.84 2.67
N GLY A 117 -24.13 7.96 2.42
CA GLY A 117 -22.76 8.18 2.87
C GLY A 117 -21.82 7.08 2.38
N SER A 118 -21.99 6.63 1.13
CA SER A 118 -21.11 5.65 0.48
C SER A 118 -19.79 6.32 0.10
N THR A 119 -18.69 5.61 0.31
CA THR A 119 -17.34 6.07 -0.06
C THR A 119 -17.13 6.11 -1.57
N PHE A 120 -16.07 6.81 -2.01
CA PHE A 120 -15.58 6.78 -3.39
C PHE A 120 -15.48 5.35 -3.96
N PHE A 121 -15.00 4.39 -3.16
CA PHE A 121 -14.76 3.02 -3.64
C PHE A 121 -16.05 2.21 -3.74
N GLU A 122 -16.98 2.35 -2.80
CA GLU A 122 -18.31 1.72 -2.86
C GLU A 122 -19.11 2.23 -4.08
N GLY A 123 -19.14 3.56 -4.29
CA GLY A 123 -19.76 4.16 -5.46
C GLY A 123 -19.14 3.69 -6.78
N THR A 124 -17.81 3.67 -6.86
CA THR A 124 -17.08 3.17 -8.05
C THR A 124 -17.33 1.67 -8.30
N THR A 125 -17.43 0.86 -7.25
CA THR A 125 -17.72 -0.58 -7.34
C THR A 125 -19.13 -0.81 -7.89
N ALA A 126 -20.12 -0.05 -7.41
CA ALA A 126 -21.48 -0.13 -7.90
C ALA A 126 -21.61 0.28 -9.39
N MET A 127 -20.86 1.30 -9.82
CA MET A 127 -20.76 1.68 -11.24
C MET A 127 -20.15 0.56 -12.10
N ALA A 128 -19.10 -0.12 -11.61
CA ALA A 128 -18.45 -1.22 -12.31
C ALA A 128 -19.40 -2.42 -12.51
N PHE A 129 -20.09 -2.85 -11.45
CA PHE A 129 -21.04 -3.96 -11.52
C PHE A 129 -22.25 -3.60 -12.39
N ARG A 130 -22.74 -2.37 -12.33
CA ARG A 130 -23.78 -1.89 -13.24
C ARG A 130 -23.32 -1.90 -14.70
N TYR A 131 -22.09 -1.47 -14.99
CA TYR A 131 -21.53 -1.55 -16.33
C TYR A 131 -21.45 -2.99 -16.85
N PHE A 132 -20.90 -3.93 -16.07
CA PHE A 132 -20.80 -5.33 -16.48
C PHE A 132 -22.16 -6.00 -16.70
N ALA A 133 -23.18 -5.66 -15.89
CA ALA A 133 -24.55 -6.14 -16.07
C ALA A 133 -25.27 -5.51 -17.27
N GLU A 134 -25.03 -4.23 -17.59
CA GLU A 134 -25.54 -3.57 -18.80
C GLU A 134 -24.75 -3.94 -20.07
N GLN A 135 -23.55 -4.52 -19.93
CA GLN A 135 -22.76 -5.04 -21.06
C GLN A 135 -22.94 -6.54 -21.27
N GLU A 136 -23.61 -7.26 -20.37
CA GLU A 136 -23.85 -8.71 -20.46
C GLU A 136 -22.56 -9.52 -20.62
N VAL A 137 -21.57 -9.26 -19.75
CA VAL A 137 -20.27 -9.97 -19.79
C VAL A 137 -20.43 -11.46 -19.45
N ASP A 138 -19.70 -12.32 -20.17
CA ASP A 138 -19.67 -13.76 -19.92
C ASP A 138 -19.02 -14.08 -18.57
N VAL A 139 -18.10 -13.23 -18.12
CA VAL A 139 -17.46 -13.26 -16.79
C VAL A 139 -16.81 -11.91 -16.45
N ALA A 140 -16.88 -11.50 -15.18
CA ALA A 140 -16.12 -10.35 -14.66
C ALA A 140 -14.96 -10.80 -13.76
N VAL A 141 -13.76 -10.24 -13.95
CA VAL A 141 -12.61 -10.42 -13.05
C VAL A 141 -12.50 -9.19 -12.15
N ILE A 142 -12.49 -9.40 -10.84
CA ILE A 142 -12.71 -8.36 -9.82
C ILE A 142 -11.53 -8.35 -8.83
N GLU A 143 -10.77 -7.25 -8.81
CA GLU A 143 -9.77 -6.97 -7.79
C GLU A 143 -10.40 -6.36 -6.53
N THR A 144 -10.11 -6.90 -5.34
CA THR A 144 -10.42 -6.19 -4.07
C THR A 144 -9.57 -4.93 -3.95
N GLY A 145 -10.16 -3.83 -3.51
CA GLY A 145 -9.41 -2.61 -3.18
C GLY A 145 -8.46 -2.82 -2.01
N MET A 146 -8.99 -3.20 -0.84
CA MET A 146 -8.21 -3.40 0.38
C MET A 146 -8.81 -4.49 1.29
N GLY A 147 -7.94 -5.28 1.94
CA GLY A 147 -8.41 -6.36 2.82
C GLY A 147 -9.04 -7.48 2.01
N GLY A 148 -10.36 -7.63 2.13
CA GLY A 148 -11.21 -8.60 1.42
C GLY A 148 -12.59 -8.75 2.06
N ARG A 149 -12.64 -9.13 3.35
CA ARG A 149 -13.85 -9.44 4.12
C ARG A 149 -14.90 -8.32 4.11
N LEU A 150 -14.45 -7.08 4.31
CA LEU A 150 -15.26 -5.86 4.31
C LEU A 150 -14.85 -4.91 3.16
N ASP A 151 -14.34 -5.47 2.06
CA ASP A 151 -14.11 -4.71 0.83
C ASP A 151 -15.42 -4.57 0.06
N ALA A 152 -15.67 -3.41 -0.56
CA ALA A 152 -16.91 -3.14 -1.28
C ALA A 152 -17.23 -4.16 -2.39
N THR A 153 -16.21 -4.82 -2.94
CA THR A 153 -16.40 -5.88 -3.95
C THR A 153 -16.91 -7.20 -3.37
N ASN A 154 -16.85 -7.43 -2.05
CA ASN A 154 -17.18 -8.72 -1.42
C ASN A 154 -18.68 -9.03 -1.32
N VAL A 155 -19.54 -8.17 -1.87
CA VAL A 155 -20.97 -8.47 -2.09
C VAL A 155 -21.19 -9.58 -3.13
N VAL A 156 -20.20 -9.88 -3.99
CA VAL A 156 -20.35 -10.83 -5.09
C VAL A 156 -20.38 -12.31 -4.66
N ALA A 157 -21.01 -13.13 -5.52
CA ALA A 157 -20.95 -14.58 -5.51
C ALA A 157 -20.05 -15.08 -6.67
N PRO A 158 -18.75 -15.35 -6.42
CA PRO A 158 -17.80 -15.70 -7.47
C PRO A 158 -17.87 -17.19 -7.87
N LEU A 159 -17.39 -17.49 -9.08
CA LEU A 159 -17.15 -18.85 -9.56
C LEU A 159 -15.85 -19.45 -9.01
N ALA A 160 -14.87 -18.60 -8.72
CA ALA A 160 -13.60 -18.94 -8.10
C ALA A 160 -13.05 -17.72 -7.36
N THR A 161 -12.33 -17.96 -6.27
CA THR A 161 -11.64 -16.92 -5.49
C THR A 161 -10.13 -17.14 -5.55
N ALA A 162 -9.36 -16.06 -5.50
CA ALA A 162 -7.90 -16.12 -5.51
C ALA A 162 -7.29 -15.24 -4.42
N ILE A 163 -6.31 -15.77 -3.68
CA ILE A 163 -5.50 -15.04 -2.70
C ILE A 163 -4.06 -15.01 -3.20
N THR A 164 -3.58 -13.88 -3.73
CA THR A 164 -2.29 -13.85 -4.45
C THR A 164 -1.06 -14.00 -3.53
N SER A 165 -0.97 -13.18 -2.49
CA SER A 165 0.17 -13.11 -1.57
C SER A 165 -0.20 -12.44 -0.25
N ILE A 166 0.50 -12.78 0.84
CA ILE A 166 0.36 -12.17 2.16
C ILE A 166 1.71 -11.58 2.60
N SER A 167 1.82 -10.26 2.63
CA SER A 167 2.90 -9.50 3.29
C SER A 167 2.32 -8.32 4.08
N PHE A 168 3.15 -7.49 4.70
CA PHE A 168 2.70 -6.34 5.48
C PHE A 168 2.37 -5.14 4.58
N ASP A 169 1.08 -4.82 4.43
CA ASP A 169 0.60 -3.57 3.83
C ASP A 169 -0.72 -3.16 4.49
N HIS A 170 -1.03 -1.87 4.49
CA HIS A 170 -2.23 -1.29 5.14
C HIS A 170 -2.43 -1.73 6.61
N THR A 171 -1.35 -1.95 7.37
CA THR A 171 -1.38 -2.50 8.75
C THR A 171 -2.26 -1.69 9.72
N LYS A 172 -2.37 -0.37 9.53
CA LYS A 172 -3.28 0.52 10.27
C LYS A 172 -4.77 0.13 10.18
N HIS A 173 -5.16 -0.65 9.16
CA HIS A 173 -6.54 -1.08 8.91
C HIS A 173 -6.71 -2.61 8.89
N LEU A 174 -5.70 -3.35 8.43
CA LEU A 174 -5.73 -4.82 8.30
C LEU A 174 -5.07 -5.56 9.48
N GLY A 175 -4.52 -4.81 10.45
CA GLY A 175 -3.83 -5.34 11.63
C GLY A 175 -2.32 -5.48 11.46
N GLU A 176 -1.64 -5.63 12.59
CA GLU A 176 -0.17 -5.64 12.70
C GLU A 176 0.46 -7.04 12.51
N THR A 177 -0.32 -8.04 12.11
CA THR A 177 0.14 -9.43 11.92
C THR A 177 -0.25 -9.97 10.56
N LEU A 178 0.58 -10.86 10.00
CA LEU A 178 0.26 -11.55 8.74
C LEU A 178 -1.01 -12.41 8.88
N GLU A 179 -1.29 -12.89 10.09
CA GLU A 179 -2.49 -13.63 10.46
C GLU A 179 -3.76 -12.76 10.34
N ALA A 180 -3.74 -11.51 10.82
CA ALA A 180 -4.86 -10.58 10.67
C ALA A 180 -5.06 -10.18 9.20
N ILE A 181 -3.97 -9.87 8.49
CA ILE A 181 -3.99 -9.54 7.06
C ILE A 181 -4.52 -10.72 6.22
N ALA A 182 -4.16 -11.96 6.58
CA ALA A 182 -4.67 -13.18 5.98
C ALA A 182 -6.15 -13.42 6.31
N PHE A 183 -6.60 -13.18 7.55
CA PHE A 183 -8.01 -13.29 7.94
C PHE A 183 -8.90 -12.34 7.12
N GLU A 184 -8.51 -11.07 6.99
CA GLU A 184 -9.23 -10.12 6.16
C GLU A 184 -9.27 -10.53 4.68
N LYS A 185 -8.17 -11.09 4.15
CA LYS A 185 -8.13 -11.56 2.76
C LYS A 185 -8.93 -12.85 2.54
N ALA A 186 -8.93 -13.77 3.50
CA ALA A 186 -9.71 -15.00 3.47
C ALA A 186 -11.23 -14.75 3.54
N GLY A 187 -11.67 -13.54 3.94
CA GLY A 187 -13.07 -13.14 3.93
C GLY A 187 -13.74 -13.09 2.55
N ILE A 188 -12.98 -13.14 1.44
CA ILE A 188 -13.57 -13.31 0.11
C ILE A 188 -13.95 -14.76 -0.21
N ILE A 189 -13.47 -15.74 0.55
CA ILE A 189 -13.80 -17.16 0.34
C ILE A 189 -15.28 -17.36 0.69
N LYS A 190 -16.05 -17.81 -0.31
CA LYS A 190 -17.49 -18.12 -0.24
C LYS A 190 -17.73 -19.60 -0.55
N GLY A 191 -18.78 -20.18 0.03
CA GLY A 191 -19.20 -21.54 -0.28
C GLY A 191 -19.59 -21.74 -1.74
N GLY A 192 -19.41 -22.96 -2.26
CA GLY A 192 -19.71 -23.31 -3.64
C GLY A 192 -18.67 -22.85 -4.69
N ALA A 193 -17.62 -22.14 -4.28
CA ALA A 193 -16.55 -21.68 -5.16
C ALA A 193 -15.17 -22.16 -4.65
N PRO A 194 -14.29 -22.71 -5.51
CA PRO A 194 -12.91 -23.02 -5.12
C PRO A 194 -12.10 -21.76 -4.80
N ALA A 195 -11.20 -21.89 -3.82
CA ALA A 195 -10.28 -20.85 -3.37
C ALA A 195 -8.83 -21.22 -3.71
N VAL A 196 -8.24 -20.51 -4.67
CA VAL A 196 -6.85 -20.68 -5.10
C VAL A 196 -5.94 -19.78 -4.28
N VAL A 197 -5.13 -20.36 -3.41
CA VAL A 197 -4.20 -19.63 -2.53
C VAL A 197 -2.79 -19.71 -3.10
N GLY A 198 -2.17 -18.55 -3.32
CA GLY A 198 -0.78 -18.41 -3.74
C GLY A 198 0.23 -18.87 -2.69
N ARG A 199 1.52 -18.59 -2.91
CA ARG A 199 2.53 -18.93 -1.90
C ARG A 199 2.29 -18.11 -0.62
N VAL A 200 2.06 -18.81 0.48
CA VAL A 200 1.88 -18.26 1.83
C VAL A 200 2.77 -18.98 2.82
N ALA A 201 3.14 -18.33 3.93
CA ALA A 201 3.89 -18.97 5.00
C ALA A 201 3.12 -20.21 5.53
N PRO A 202 3.76 -21.36 5.82
CA PRO A 202 3.07 -22.59 6.19
C PRO A 202 2.05 -22.43 7.33
N ARG A 203 2.37 -21.59 8.33
CA ARG A 203 1.49 -21.27 9.46
C ARG A 203 0.16 -20.62 9.07
N LEU A 204 0.08 -19.97 7.90
CA LEU A 204 -1.14 -19.35 7.37
C LEU A 204 -2.03 -20.35 6.62
N ARG A 205 -1.53 -21.52 6.20
CA ARG A 205 -2.34 -22.50 5.45
C ARG A 205 -3.55 -22.97 6.26
N ALA A 206 -3.36 -23.23 7.55
CA ALA A 206 -4.43 -23.61 8.48
C ALA A 206 -5.54 -22.55 8.61
N LEU A 207 -5.22 -21.25 8.44
CA LEU A 207 -6.21 -20.17 8.46
C LEU A 207 -7.10 -20.22 7.21
N PHE A 208 -6.52 -20.40 6.03
CA PHE A 208 -7.28 -20.53 4.78
C PHE A 208 -8.07 -21.85 4.72
N GLN A 209 -7.52 -22.94 5.26
CA GLN A 209 -8.22 -24.23 5.41
C GLN A 209 -9.45 -24.09 6.31
N LYS A 210 -9.27 -23.61 7.55
CA LYS A 210 -10.39 -23.36 8.47
C LYS A 210 -11.45 -22.44 7.86
N ARG A 211 -11.05 -21.38 7.16
CA ARG A 211 -12.00 -20.46 6.53
C ARG A 211 -12.76 -21.10 5.37
N ALA A 212 -12.14 -22.00 4.62
CA ALA A 212 -12.79 -22.74 3.55
C ALA A 212 -13.76 -23.82 4.11
N GLU A 213 -13.35 -24.52 5.18
CA GLU A 213 -14.20 -25.44 5.95
C GLU A 213 -15.44 -24.73 6.53
N GLU A 214 -15.27 -23.55 7.14
CA GLU A 214 -16.35 -22.70 7.69
C GLU A 214 -17.46 -22.36 6.69
N VAL A 215 -17.17 -22.34 5.39
CA VAL A 215 -18.13 -21.96 4.33
C VAL A 215 -18.43 -23.07 3.33
N GLY A 216 -17.83 -24.26 3.46
CA GLY A 216 -17.99 -25.34 2.49
C GLY A 216 -17.36 -25.03 1.11
N ALA A 217 -16.17 -24.43 1.09
CA ALA A 217 -15.40 -24.16 -0.12
C ALA A 217 -14.22 -25.15 -0.28
N PRO A 218 -13.91 -25.63 -1.49
CA PRO A 218 -12.62 -26.27 -1.77
C PRO A 218 -11.47 -25.24 -1.65
N VAL A 219 -10.35 -25.60 -1.02
CA VAL A 219 -9.14 -24.75 -0.98
C VAL A 219 -7.97 -25.45 -1.66
N LEU A 220 -7.23 -24.70 -2.49
CA LEU A 220 -6.18 -25.21 -3.36
C LEU A 220 -4.94 -24.31 -3.24
N PHE A 221 -3.86 -24.82 -2.66
CA PHE A 221 -2.60 -24.08 -2.55
C PHE A 221 -1.74 -24.34 -3.78
N VAL A 222 -1.29 -23.29 -4.48
CA VAL A 222 -0.54 -23.45 -5.76
C VAL A 222 0.75 -24.25 -5.61
N ASP A 223 1.37 -24.27 -4.43
CA ASP A 223 2.56 -25.08 -4.13
C ASP A 223 2.30 -26.60 -4.18
N ASP A 224 1.05 -27.04 -4.09
CA ASP A 224 0.67 -28.45 -4.08
C ASP A 224 0.51 -29.03 -5.50
N PHE A 225 0.07 -28.21 -6.47
CA PHE A 225 -0.33 -28.69 -7.81
C PHE A 225 0.23 -27.91 -9.00
N CYS A 226 0.79 -26.71 -8.82
CA CYS A 226 1.33 -25.89 -9.91
C CYS A 226 2.77 -25.46 -9.61
N ARG A 227 3.77 -26.00 -10.31
CA ARG A 227 5.18 -25.57 -10.19
C ARG A 227 5.60 -24.72 -11.38
N GLY A 228 6.26 -23.59 -11.14
CA GLY A 228 6.86 -22.75 -12.18
C GLY A 228 8.38 -22.87 -12.20
N LEU A 229 8.97 -22.96 -13.39
CA LEU A 229 10.41 -22.97 -13.65
C LEU A 229 10.78 -21.77 -14.52
N PHE A 230 11.58 -20.86 -13.97
CA PHE A 230 12.16 -19.73 -14.69
C PHE A 230 13.15 -20.22 -15.76
N HIS A 231 13.08 -19.67 -16.97
CA HIS A 231 14.09 -19.86 -18.02
C HIS A 231 14.82 -18.56 -18.36
N ASP A 232 14.09 -17.48 -18.58
CA ASP A 232 14.64 -16.27 -19.22
C ASP A 232 13.82 -15.01 -18.83
N LEU A 233 14.44 -13.83 -18.96
CA LEU A 233 13.85 -12.54 -18.66
C LEU A 233 14.28 -11.50 -19.71
N THR A 234 13.30 -10.84 -20.33
CA THR A 234 13.52 -9.78 -21.33
C THR A 234 12.77 -8.52 -20.92
N PHE A 235 13.10 -7.37 -21.52
CA PHE A 235 12.43 -6.09 -21.25
C PHE A 235 10.93 -6.08 -21.61
N ASN A 236 10.43 -7.11 -22.33
CA ASN A 236 9.05 -7.20 -22.81
C ASN A 236 8.30 -8.45 -22.28
N ALA A 237 8.99 -9.49 -21.79
CA ALA A 237 8.37 -10.71 -21.25
C ALA A 237 9.25 -11.50 -20.27
N THR A 238 8.61 -12.24 -19.35
CA THR A 238 9.22 -13.29 -18.53
C THR A 238 8.93 -14.66 -19.16
N VAL A 239 9.92 -15.57 -19.22
CA VAL A 239 9.76 -16.90 -19.84
C VAL A 239 9.85 -18.00 -18.80
N ALA A 240 8.83 -18.87 -18.74
CA ALA A 240 8.74 -19.94 -17.75
C ALA A 240 8.05 -21.22 -18.28
N SER A 241 8.45 -22.39 -17.80
CA SER A 241 7.64 -23.61 -17.91
C SER A 241 6.78 -23.80 -16.66
N PHE A 242 5.62 -24.41 -16.81
CA PHE A 242 4.78 -24.81 -15.67
C PHE A 242 4.47 -26.30 -15.69
N LEU A 243 4.46 -26.93 -14.52
CA LEU A 243 3.86 -28.25 -14.29
C LEU A 243 2.57 -28.01 -13.51
N LEU A 244 1.43 -28.07 -14.19
CA LEU A 244 0.09 -27.74 -13.69
C LEU A 244 -0.75 -29.02 -13.63
N SER A 245 -1.07 -29.50 -12.43
CA SER A 245 -1.85 -30.73 -12.21
C SER A 245 -1.27 -31.96 -12.93
N GLY A 246 0.07 -32.03 -13.05
CA GLY A 246 0.79 -33.07 -13.77
C GLY A 246 0.94 -32.85 -15.29
N ARG A 247 0.26 -31.87 -15.87
CA ARG A 247 0.42 -31.44 -17.28
C ARG A 247 1.55 -30.43 -17.40
N GLU A 248 2.49 -30.65 -18.32
CA GLU A 248 3.50 -29.66 -18.66
C GLU A 248 2.93 -28.59 -19.62
N LEU A 249 3.27 -27.34 -19.34
CA LEU A 249 3.08 -26.16 -20.17
C LEU A 249 4.48 -25.58 -20.44
N PRO A 250 5.20 -26.04 -21.46
CA PRO A 250 6.61 -25.71 -21.65
C PRO A 250 6.80 -24.30 -22.21
N ARG A 251 7.75 -23.55 -21.62
CA ARG A 251 8.32 -22.29 -22.15
C ARG A 251 7.25 -21.25 -22.58
N LEU A 252 6.23 -21.05 -21.76
CA LEU A 252 5.27 -19.96 -21.93
C LEU A 252 5.97 -18.61 -21.81
N GLN A 253 5.55 -17.66 -22.65
CA GLN A 253 5.86 -16.25 -22.49
C GLN A 253 4.78 -15.61 -21.61
N ILE A 254 5.21 -14.82 -20.63
CA ILE A 254 4.36 -14.00 -19.77
C ILE A 254 4.64 -12.55 -20.16
N GLY A 255 3.67 -11.87 -20.76
CA GLY A 255 3.72 -10.46 -21.20
C GLY A 255 3.71 -9.44 -20.05
N LEU A 256 4.34 -9.79 -18.93
CA LEU A 256 4.66 -8.93 -17.80
C LEU A 256 6.06 -9.33 -17.30
N VAL A 257 6.87 -8.33 -16.96
CA VAL A 257 8.30 -8.52 -16.69
C VAL A 257 8.58 -8.65 -15.20
N GLY A 258 9.45 -9.58 -14.85
CA GLY A 258 10.01 -9.79 -13.51
C GLY A 258 9.67 -11.18 -12.97
N ARG A 259 10.62 -11.81 -12.27
CA ARG A 259 10.50 -13.21 -11.79
C ARG A 259 9.25 -13.47 -10.93
N HIS A 260 8.82 -12.47 -10.17
CA HIS A 260 7.59 -12.47 -9.38
C HIS A 260 6.32 -12.76 -10.22
N GLN A 261 6.33 -12.46 -11.52
CA GLN A 261 5.21 -12.76 -12.42
C GLN A 261 5.02 -14.26 -12.66
N ILE A 262 6.01 -15.11 -12.38
CA ILE A 262 5.83 -16.58 -12.35
C ILE A 262 4.90 -16.96 -11.19
N GLU A 263 5.06 -16.36 -10.01
CA GLU A 263 4.20 -16.66 -8.86
C GLU A 263 2.76 -16.16 -9.10
N ASN A 264 2.60 -14.98 -9.73
CA ASN A 264 1.30 -14.50 -10.20
C ASN A 264 0.69 -15.47 -11.23
N ALA A 265 1.48 -15.94 -12.21
CA ALA A 265 1.02 -16.88 -13.23
C ALA A 265 0.61 -18.23 -12.63
N ARG A 266 1.26 -18.72 -11.56
CA ARG A 266 0.81 -19.94 -10.84
C ARG A 266 -0.58 -19.78 -10.24
N VAL A 267 -0.90 -18.60 -9.68
CA VAL A 267 -2.24 -18.29 -9.15
C VAL A 267 -3.26 -18.16 -10.29
N ALA A 268 -2.91 -17.44 -11.37
CA ALA A 268 -3.77 -17.29 -12.54
C ALA A 268 -4.08 -18.65 -13.20
N LEU A 269 -3.05 -19.45 -13.47
CA LEU A 269 -3.19 -20.82 -13.99
C LEU A 269 -4.00 -21.71 -13.05
N GLY A 270 -3.86 -21.55 -11.73
CA GLY A 270 -4.69 -22.25 -10.74
C GLY A 270 -6.18 -21.92 -10.86
N VAL A 271 -6.53 -20.64 -11.07
CA VAL A 271 -7.91 -20.22 -11.31
C VAL A 271 -8.43 -20.74 -12.65
N ILE A 272 -7.62 -20.64 -13.72
CA ILE A 272 -7.98 -21.15 -15.05
C ILE A 272 -8.18 -22.67 -15.03
N GLU A 273 -7.35 -23.44 -14.31
CA GLU A 273 -7.50 -24.90 -14.19
C GLU A 273 -8.83 -25.32 -13.52
N GLN A 274 -9.40 -24.49 -12.64
CA GLN A 274 -10.72 -24.73 -12.04
C GLN A 274 -11.89 -24.36 -12.97
N LEU A 275 -11.67 -23.51 -13.96
CA LEU A 275 -12.73 -22.94 -14.80
C LEU A 275 -12.65 -23.36 -16.29
N LYS A 276 -11.57 -24.06 -16.68
CA LYS A 276 -11.30 -24.49 -18.07
C LYS A 276 -12.47 -25.25 -18.71
N GLU A 277 -13.06 -26.22 -18.01
CA GLU A 277 -14.13 -27.07 -18.56
C GLU A 277 -15.44 -26.28 -18.71
N ARG A 278 -15.68 -25.29 -17.83
CA ARG A 278 -16.85 -24.42 -17.86
C ARG A 278 -16.83 -23.42 -19.02
N PHE A 279 -15.63 -23.02 -19.45
CA PHE A 279 -15.42 -21.95 -20.43
C PHE A 279 -14.69 -22.42 -21.71
N GLY A 280 -14.43 -23.73 -21.88
CA GLY A 280 -13.74 -24.28 -23.05
C GLY A 280 -12.27 -23.84 -23.20
N ILE A 281 -11.59 -23.51 -22.10
CA ILE A 281 -10.24 -22.90 -22.14
C ILE A 281 -9.19 -23.96 -22.46
N ASP A 282 -8.62 -23.89 -23.67
CA ASP A 282 -7.57 -24.79 -24.14
C ASP A 282 -6.14 -24.26 -23.83
N THR A 283 -5.14 -25.04 -24.22
CA THR A 283 -3.72 -24.66 -24.07
C THR A 283 -3.34 -23.44 -24.91
N ARG A 284 -4.03 -23.20 -26.05
CA ARG A 284 -3.76 -22.07 -26.94
C ARG A 284 -4.22 -20.77 -26.31
N ALA A 285 -5.43 -20.71 -25.75
CA ALA A 285 -5.94 -19.57 -25.01
C ALA A 285 -5.05 -19.21 -23.80
N ILE A 286 -4.51 -20.21 -23.11
CA ILE A 286 -3.52 -20.02 -22.04
C ILE A 286 -2.23 -19.39 -22.58
N GLN A 287 -1.69 -19.90 -23.69
CA GLN A 287 -0.43 -19.40 -24.27
C GLN A 287 -0.57 -17.99 -24.86
N GLU A 288 -1.60 -17.74 -25.66
CA GLU A 288 -1.87 -16.43 -26.27
C GLU A 288 -2.24 -15.40 -25.20
N GLY A 289 -3.08 -15.77 -24.24
CA GLY A 289 -3.51 -14.89 -23.16
C GLY A 289 -2.38 -14.51 -22.19
N LEU A 290 -1.47 -15.44 -21.85
CA LEU A 290 -0.30 -15.09 -21.03
C LEU A 290 0.75 -14.29 -21.81
N ALA A 291 0.86 -14.45 -23.13
CA ALA A 291 1.74 -13.61 -23.95
C ALA A 291 1.19 -12.18 -24.11
N GLN A 292 -0.12 -12.01 -24.30
CA GLN A 292 -0.74 -10.72 -24.69
C GLN A 292 -1.39 -9.94 -23.54
N ILE A 293 -0.98 -10.16 -22.28
CA ILE A 293 -1.61 -9.60 -21.08
C ILE A 293 -1.85 -8.08 -21.18
N ALA A 294 -0.82 -7.32 -21.57
CA ALA A 294 -0.92 -5.87 -21.69
C ALA A 294 -1.88 -5.42 -22.81
N ALA A 295 -1.83 -6.08 -23.98
CA ALA A 295 -2.71 -5.75 -25.11
C ALA A 295 -4.17 -6.09 -24.82
N ASN A 296 -4.44 -7.30 -24.30
CA ASN A 296 -5.80 -7.79 -24.03
C ASN A 296 -6.47 -7.07 -22.84
N THR A 297 -5.71 -6.53 -21.88
CA THR A 297 -6.30 -5.95 -20.65
C THR A 297 -6.04 -4.46 -20.45
N GLY A 298 -5.13 -3.87 -21.21
CA GLY A 298 -4.70 -2.48 -21.04
C GLY A 298 -4.10 -2.18 -19.67
N ILE A 299 -3.59 -3.20 -18.95
CA ILE A 299 -2.78 -3.00 -17.74
C ILE A 299 -1.50 -2.24 -18.10
N SER A 300 -1.06 -1.35 -17.22
CA SER A 300 0.12 -0.49 -17.43
C SER A 300 0.83 -0.21 -16.11
N GLY A 301 2.07 0.30 -16.19
CA GLY A 301 2.89 0.60 -15.01
C GLY A 301 3.31 -0.66 -14.22
N ARG A 302 3.67 -1.75 -14.91
CA ARG A 302 4.23 -2.98 -14.31
C ARG A 302 5.46 -3.41 -15.12
N PHE A 303 6.60 -2.83 -14.78
CA PHE A 303 7.86 -2.86 -15.53
C PHE A 303 7.63 -2.71 -17.04
N GLN A 304 7.07 -1.57 -17.44
CA GLN A 304 6.65 -1.31 -18.80
C GLN A 304 7.70 -0.47 -19.52
N SER A 305 8.32 -1.03 -20.57
CA SER A 305 9.20 -0.29 -21.48
C SER A 305 8.36 0.71 -22.29
N ILE A 306 8.50 2.01 -22.02
CA ILE A 306 7.81 3.09 -22.76
C ILE A 306 8.66 3.61 -23.93
N ARG A 307 9.97 3.39 -23.89
CA ARG A 307 10.92 3.67 -24.98
C ARG A 307 11.94 2.55 -25.05
N GLU A 308 12.16 1.99 -26.22
CA GLU A 308 13.13 0.89 -26.38
C GLU A 308 14.58 1.37 -26.49
N THR A 309 14.83 2.40 -27.31
CA THR A 309 16.19 2.87 -27.60
C THR A 309 16.26 4.41 -27.57
N PRO A 310 17.15 4.99 -26.73
CA PRO A 310 17.61 4.43 -25.46
C PRO A 310 16.45 3.97 -24.55
N ARG A 311 16.73 3.12 -23.55
CA ARG A 311 15.71 2.42 -22.77
C ARG A 311 15.11 3.31 -21.67
N THR A 312 13.78 3.39 -21.62
CA THR A 312 13.02 4.11 -20.59
C THR A 312 11.85 3.24 -20.12
N VAL A 313 11.76 3.01 -18.81
CA VAL A 313 10.82 2.07 -18.17
C VAL A 313 9.99 2.79 -17.09
N ILE A 314 8.71 2.42 -16.96
CA ILE A 314 7.84 2.86 -15.87
C ILE A 314 7.43 1.70 -14.96
N ASP A 315 7.38 1.92 -13.65
CA ASP A 315 6.84 0.95 -12.68
C ASP A 315 6.24 1.63 -11.43
N VAL A 316 5.10 1.12 -10.94
CA VAL A 316 4.39 1.69 -9.78
C VAL A 316 4.94 1.28 -8.40
N ALA A 317 6.14 0.68 -8.32
CA ALA A 317 6.82 0.37 -7.07
C ALA A 317 6.86 1.60 -6.16
N HIS A 318 6.18 1.51 -5.02
CA HIS A 318 5.93 2.62 -4.08
C HIS A 318 6.01 2.16 -2.61
N ASN A 319 6.55 0.96 -2.37
CA ASN A 319 6.79 0.35 -1.07
C ASN A 319 8.09 -0.48 -1.14
N PRO A 320 8.70 -0.87 0.00
CA PRO A 320 10.00 -1.55 -0.01
C PRO A 320 9.98 -2.91 -0.73
N ASP A 321 8.89 -3.68 -0.56
CA ASP A 321 8.63 -4.96 -1.27
C ASP A 321 8.71 -4.75 -2.80
N GLY A 322 7.91 -3.81 -3.33
CA GLY A 322 7.85 -3.52 -4.77
C GLY A 322 9.15 -2.94 -5.31
N ALA A 323 9.82 -2.08 -4.55
CA ALA A 323 11.11 -1.51 -4.93
C ALA A 323 12.22 -2.58 -4.97
N ALA A 324 12.19 -3.57 -4.06
CA ALA A 324 13.11 -4.71 -4.10
C ALA A 324 12.84 -5.63 -5.30
N VAL A 325 11.57 -5.83 -5.67
CA VAL A 325 11.18 -6.59 -6.87
C VAL A 325 11.57 -5.87 -8.16
N LEU A 326 11.43 -4.54 -8.21
CA LEU A 326 11.93 -3.69 -9.30
C LEU A 326 13.46 -3.81 -9.42
N ALA A 327 14.18 -3.79 -8.29
CA ALA A 327 15.63 -3.95 -8.26
C ALA A 327 16.09 -5.36 -8.72
N ASP A 328 15.48 -6.47 -8.27
CA ASP A 328 15.81 -7.82 -8.78
C ASP A 328 15.56 -7.94 -10.29
N THR A 329 14.49 -7.32 -10.77
CA THR A 329 14.12 -7.30 -12.19
C THR A 329 15.16 -6.54 -13.02
N LEU A 330 15.55 -5.33 -12.58
CA LEU A 330 16.63 -4.53 -13.21
C LEU A 330 17.98 -5.26 -13.15
N ALA A 331 18.37 -5.76 -11.98
CA ALA A 331 19.64 -6.47 -11.79
C ALA A 331 19.74 -7.71 -12.69
N THR A 332 18.63 -8.45 -12.88
CA THR A 332 18.58 -9.62 -13.77
C THR A 332 18.72 -9.21 -15.24
N LEU A 333 17.99 -8.17 -15.69
CA LEU A 333 18.00 -7.69 -17.08
C LEU A 333 19.32 -7.03 -17.51
N ASN A 334 20.02 -6.43 -16.55
CA ASN A 334 21.16 -5.54 -16.77
C ASN A 334 22.46 -6.11 -16.16
N HIS A 335 22.48 -7.42 -15.88
CA HIS A 335 23.62 -8.16 -15.30
C HIS A 335 24.24 -7.51 -14.04
N GLY A 336 23.42 -6.82 -13.24
CA GLY A 336 23.81 -6.15 -12.00
C GLY A 336 24.59 -4.83 -12.14
N ALA A 337 24.73 -4.26 -13.33
CA ALA A 337 25.48 -3.01 -13.51
C ALA A 337 24.77 -1.78 -12.90
N ARG A 338 25.56 -0.82 -12.41
CA ARG A 338 25.10 0.50 -11.93
C ARG A 338 25.07 1.50 -13.08
N ASN A 339 23.97 1.52 -13.81
CA ASN A 339 23.72 2.40 -14.95
C ASN A 339 22.25 2.88 -14.97
N VAL A 340 21.54 2.79 -13.85
CA VAL A 340 20.12 3.13 -13.76
C VAL A 340 19.93 4.55 -13.23
N ARG A 341 19.27 5.39 -14.02
CA ARG A 341 18.81 6.73 -13.63
C ARG A 341 17.36 6.65 -13.17
N PHE A 342 17.10 6.89 -11.90
CA PHE A 342 15.76 6.81 -11.34
C PHE A 342 15.10 8.19 -11.30
N VAL A 343 13.89 8.33 -11.84
CA VAL A 343 13.00 9.47 -11.59
C VAL A 343 11.99 9.02 -10.54
N VAL A 344 12.02 9.65 -9.35
CA VAL A 344 11.30 9.13 -8.17
C VAL A 344 10.52 10.23 -7.46
N GLY A 345 9.24 9.96 -7.19
CA GLY A 345 8.40 10.74 -6.30
C GLY A 345 7.41 9.83 -5.57
N ALA A 346 7.24 10.03 -4.26
CA ALA A 346 6.43 9.17 -3.39
C ALA A 346 5.33 9.96 -2.67
N VAL A 347 4.54 9.26 -1.84
CA VAL A 347 3.41 9.83 -1.09
C VAL A 347 3.59 9.66 0.42
N GLN A 348 3.02 10.58 1.19
CA GLN A 348 3.24 10.77 2.65
C GLN A 348 3.06 9.51 3.52
N GLU A 349 2.30 8.51 3.07
CA GLU A 349 1.92 7.33 3.85
C GLU A 349 2.87 6.13 3.69
N LYS A 350 3.92 6.23 2.85
CA LYS A 350 4.74 5.09 2.41
C LYS A 350 6.19 5.20 2.90
N ASP A 351 6.84 4.06 3.10
CA ASP A 351 8.24 3.96 3.53
C ASP A 351 9.21 4.32 2.40
N VAL A 352 9.45 5.62 2.23
CA VAL A 352 10.40 6.16 1.24
C VAL A 352 11.83 5.71 1.53
N ALA A 353 12.22 5.64 2.80
CA ALA A 353 13.57 5.20 3.18
C ALA A 353 13.84 3.74 2.77
N GLY A 354 12.87 2.85 2.98
CA GLY A 354 12.92 1.47 2.51
C GLY A 354 12.88 1.34 0.98
N VAL A 355 12.14 2.20 0.27
CA VAL A 355 12.19 2.27 -1.20
C VAL A 355 13.59 2.68 -1.69
N MET A 356 14.17 3.77 -1.17
CA MET A 356 15.51 4.22 -1.56
C MET A 356 16.58 3.18 -1.25
N LYS A 357 16.48 2.51 -0.10
CA LYS A 357 17.38 1.40 0.28
C LYS A 357 17.34 0.23 -0.70
N SER A 358 16.18 -0.07 -1.29
CA SER A 358 16.04 -1.12 -2.31
C SER A 358 16.58 -0.72 -3.68
N LEU A 359 16.45 0.55 -4.08
CA LEU A 359 16.90 1.04 -5.41
C LEU A 359 18.38 1.42 -5.45
N GLY A 360 18.92 1.95 -4.35
CA GLY A 360 20.29 2.47 -4.24
C GLY A 360 21.43 1.56 -4.71
N PRO A 361 21.37 0.21 -4.55
CA PRO A 361 22.42 -0.68 -5.06
C PRO A 361 22.64 -0.63 -6.57
N LEU A 362 21.64 -0.20 -7.35
CA LEU A 362 21.69 -0.08 -8.82
C LEU A 362 21.70 1.38 -9.32
N ALA A 363 21.36 2.33 -8.45
CA ALA A 363 21.21 3.73 -8.81
C ALA A 363 22.56 4.36 -9.18
N GLN A 364 22.66 4.82 -10.42
CA GLN A 364 23.74 5.69 -10.88
C GLN A 364 23.43 7.15 -10.53
N HIS A 365 22.16 7.56 -10.67
CA HIS A 365 21.66 8.87 -10.23
C HIS A 365 20.15 8.82 -9.94
N LEU A 366 19.65 9.76 -9.15
CA LEU A 366 18.22 9.93 -8.85
C LEU A 366 17.76 11.37 -9.08
N TYR A 367 16.60 11.53 -9.72
CA TYR A 367 15.94 12.81 -9.95
C TYR A 367 14.69 12.83 -9.07
N ALA A 368 14.73 13.63 -8.02
CA ALA A 368 13.66 13.73 -7.05
C ALA A 368 12.56 14.67 -7.58
N VAL A 369 11.33 14.16 -7.65
CA VAL A 369 10.18 14.83 -8.26
C VAL A 369 8.95 14.77 -7.37
N ARG A 370 8.07 15.77 -7.54
CA ARG A 370 6.73 15.82 -6.96
C ARG A 370 5.71 15.74 -8.11
N ALA A 371 4.83 14.76 -8.02
CA ALA A 371 3.64 14.64 -8.87
C ALA A 371 2.53 15.60 -8.40
N ASP A 372 1.67 16.08 -9.30
CA ASP A 372 0.54 16.97 -9.02
C ASP A 372 -0.58 16.24 -8.27
N SER A 373 -0.36 16.09 -6.97
CA SER A 373 -1.31 15.49 -6.03
C SER A 373 -1.02 16.00 -4.63
N HIS A 374 -2.08 16.31 -3.88
CA HIS A 374 -2.00 16.72 -2.48
C HIS A 374 -1.38 15.65 -1.56
N ARG A 375 -1.27 14.40 -2.01
CA ARG A 375 -0.62 13.29 -1.28
C ARG A 375 0.86 13.13 -1.61
N SER A 376 1.34 13.75 -2.69
CA SER A 376 2.75 13.71 -3.11
C SER A 376 3.63 14.47 -2.13
N LEU A 377 4.72 13.83 -1.71
CA LEU A 377 5.75 14.47 -0.89
C LEU A 377 6.48 15.57 -1.67
N PRO A 378 6.97 16.62 -0.99
CA PRO A 378 7.95 17.56 -1.53
C PRO A 378 9.18 16.83 -2.10
N ALA A 379 9.70 17.32 -3.22
CA ALA A 379 10.82 16.67 -3.92
C ALA A 379 12.13 16.74 -3.13
N ASP A 380 12.28 17.70 -2.22
CA ASP A 380 13.38 17.83 -1.27
C ASP A 380 13.34 16.79 -0.15
N GLU A 381 12.16 16.39 0.35
CA GLU A 381 12.02 15.25 1.27
C GLU A 381 12.44 13.94 0.57
N ILE A 382 12.02 13.74 -0.68
CA ILE A 382 12.45 12.61 -1.51
C ILE A 382 13.97 12.63 -1.72
N ALA A 383 14.56 13.80 -1.99
CA ALA A 383 16.00 13.94 -2.17
C ALA A 383 16.77 13.65 -0.87
N HIS A 384 16.28 14.09 0.28
CA HIS A 384 16.88 13.82 1.58
C HIS A 384 16.93 12.32 1.90
N HIS A 385 15.85 11.57 1.59
CA HIS A 385 15.84 10.12 1.73
C HIS A 385 16.82 9.41 0.76
N ALA A 386 16.94 9.87 -0.48
CA ALA A 386 17.86 9.32 -1.46
C ALA A 386 19.34 9.56 -1.08
N GLN A 387 19.67 10.78 -0.66
CA GLN A 387 20.99 11.16 -0.14
C GLN A 387 21.35 10.36 1.12
N SER A 388 20.39 10.16 2.03
CA SER A 388 20.56 9.32 3.23
C SER A 388 20.80 7.83 2.92
N ALA A 389 20.36 7.36 1.75
CA ALA A 389 20.67 6.03 1.22
C ALA A 389 21.99 5.97 0.40
N GLY A 390 22.72 7.09 0.30
CA GLY A 390 23.98 7.19 -0.43
C GLY A 390 23.83 7.36 -1.95
N ILE A 391 22.66 7.78 -2.43
CA ILE A 391 22.34 7.89 -3.87
C ILE A 391 22.68 9.31 -4.38
N PRO A 392 23.50 9.46 -5.45
CA PRO A 392 23.69 10.74 -6.14
C PRO A 392 22.33 11.28 -6.62
N THR A 393 22.00 12.51 -6.22
CA THR A 393 20.61 13.01 -6.34
C THR A 393 20.53 14.46 -6.82
N THR A 394 19.68 14.71 -7.82
CA THR A 394 19.28 16.05 -8.30
C THR A 394 17.84 16.35 -7.86
N LEU A 395 17.60 17.56 -7.35
CA LEU A 395 16.25 18.07 -7.11
C LEU A 395 15.66 18.60 -8.43
N ALA A 396 14.69 17.89 -9.00
CA ALA A 396 14.10 18.24 -10.30
C ALA A 396 12.73 18.94 -10.20
N GLY A 397 12.05 18.82 -9.05
CA GLY A 397 10.78 19.52 -8.81
C GLY A 397 9.58 18.82 -9.46
N SER A 398 9.43 18.91 -10.79
CA SER A 398 8.31 18.32 -11.54
C SER A 398 8.67 16.96 -12.15
N VAL A 399 7.67 16.10 -12.41
CA VAL A 399 7.89 14.81 -13.11
C VAL A 399 8.46 15.04 -14.51
N ALA A 400 7.96 16.05 -15.24
CA ALA A 400 8.45 16.42 -16.56
C ALA A 400 9.94 16.82 -16.54
N ASP A 401 10.36 17.63 -15.57
CA ASP A 401 11.76 18.05 -15.42
C ASP A 401 12.67 16.90 -14.97
N GLY A 402 12.19 16.01 -14.11
CA GLY A 402 12.94 14.81 -13.72
C GLY A 402 13.19 13.88 -14.91
N ILE A 403 12.18 13.65 -15.75
CA ILE A 403 12.33 12.89 -17.01
C ILE A 403 13.28 13.62 -17.96
N ARG A 404 13.11 14.94 -18.15
CA ARG A 404 13.97 15.75 -19.04
C ARG A 404 15.44 15.70 -18.62
N LEU A 405 15.74 15.89 -17.34
CA LEU A 405 17.11 15.84 -16.80
C LEU A 405 17.69 14.42 -16.89
N ALA A 406 16.91 13.39 -16.54
CA ALA A 406 17.33 11.99 -16.66
C ALA A 406 17.63 11.58 -18.10
N GLU A 407 16.87 12.07 -19.09
CA GLU A 407 17.10 11.81 -20.51
C GLU A 407 18.28 12.63 -21.08
N GLN A 408 18.53 13.84 -20.56
CA GLN A 408 19.62 14.75 -20.98
C GLN A 408 20.99 14.36 -20.44
N GLU A 409 21.06 13.89 -19.18
CA GLU A 409 22.33 13.52 -18.52
C GLU A 409 22.74 12.06 -18.78
N ARG A 410 21.93 11.31 -19.54
CA ARG A 410 22.11 9.87 -19.79
C ARG A 410 23.30 9.57 -20.72
N ALA A 411 24.18 8.69 -20.27
CA ALA A 411 25.26 8.08 -21.05
C ALA A 411 24.79 6.84 -21.85
N GLU A 412 25.59 6.40 -22.82
CA GLU A 412 25.28 5.21 -23.62
C GLU A 412 25.16 3.95 -22.75
N GLY A 413 24.11 3.15 -22.97
CA GLY A 413 23.83 1.93 -22.22
C GLY A 413 23.18 2.12 -20.85
N GLU A 414 22.93 3.35 -20.39
CA GLU A 414 22.15 3.62 -19.17
C GLU A 414 20.63 3.47 -19.41
N ILE A 415 19.90 3.14 -18.33
CA ILE A 415 18.44 2.93 -18.35
C ILE A 415 17.77 4.01 -17.49
N VAL A 416 16.73 4.68 -18.02
CA VAL A 416 15.88 5.58 -17.21
C VAL A 416 14.69 4.80 -16.65
N VAL A 417 14.44 4.90 -15.35
CA VAL A 417 13.35 4.20 -14.64
C VAL A 417 12.52 5.20 -13.84
N ILE A 418 11.24 5.34 -14.18
CA ILE A 418 10.31 6.29 -13.57
C ILE A 418 9.37 5.54 -12.63
N CYS A 419 9.42 5.85 -11.32
CA CYS A 419 8.76 5.07 -10.28
C CYS A 419 8.48 5.85 -8.98
N GLY A 420 8.13 5.16 -7.89
CA GLY A 420 7.90 5.73 -6.56
C GLY A 420 6.42 5.93 -6.21
N SER A 421 5.54 6.11 -7.20
CA SER A 421 4.08 6.20 -7.00
C SER A 421 3.29 6.01 -8.30
N PHE A 422 2.00 5.68 -8.17
CA PHE A 422 1.06 5.67 -9.30
C PHE A 422 0.90 7.06 -9.94
N TYR A 423 1.00 8.15 -9.16
CA TYR A 423 0.86 9.52 -9.68
C TYR A 423 2.01 9.88 -10.62
N VAL A 424 3.27 9.63 -10.20
CA VAL A 424 4.47 9.86 -11.03
C VAL A 424 4.43 9.05 -12.34
N VAL A 425 3.96 7.80 -12.27
CA VAL A 425 3.80 6.94 -13.46
C VAL A 425 2.65 7.40 -14.36
N GLY A 426 1.56 7.93 -13.78
CA GLY A 426 0.44 8.52 -14.51
C GLY A 426 0.86 9.76 -15.30
N GLU A 427 1.57 10.70 -14.67
CA GLU A 427 2.12 11.87 -15.36
C GLU A 427 3.10 11.49 -16.46
N ALA A 428 3.99 10.52 -16.22
CA ALA A 428 4.92 10.03 -17.24
C ALA A 428 4.20 9.47 -18.48
N LEU A 429 3.11 8.71 -18.28
CA LEU A 429 2.26 8.22 -19.38
C LEU A 429 1.51 9.37 -20.08
N GLN A 430 0.97 10.34 -19.33
CA GLN A 430 0.26 11.48 -19.90
C GLN A 430 1.18 12.37 -20.76
N LEU A 431 2.43 12.59 -20.31
CA LEU A 431 3.46 13.28 -21.09
C LEU A 431 3.85 12.48 -22.35
N GLN A 432 3.87 11.14 -22.27
CA GLN A 432 4.10 10.29 -23.44
C GLN A 432 2.94 10.40 -24.46
N GLU A 433 1.69 10.35 -24.01
CA GLU A 433 0.51 10.53 -24.89
C GLU A 433 0.56 11.89 -25.62
N GLN A 434 0.90 12.97 -24.90
CA GLN A 434 1.00 14.32 -25.46
C GLN A 434 2.11 14.45 -26.50
N ASN A 435 3.29 13.88 -26.24
CA ASN A 435 4.40 13.90 -27.19
C ASN A 435 4.12 13.02 -28.43
N GLY A 436 3.46 11.87 -28.25
CA GLY A 436 3.06 11.00 -29.37
C GLY A 436 2.00 11.63 -30.28
N ALA A 437 1.10 12.45 -29.72
CA ALA A 437 0.09 13.19 -30.48
C ALA A 437 0.65 14.40 -31.25
N MET A 438 1.93 14.75 -31.05
CA MET A 438 2.61 15.89 -31.70
C MET A 438 3.54 15.47 -32.86
N ASP A 439 3.71 14.16 -33.12
CA ASP A 439 4.46 13.66 -34.28
C ASP A 439 3.52 13.36 -35.46
N PRO A 440 3.56 14.14 -36.56
CA PRO A 440 2.69 13.92 -37.73
C PRO A 440 3.03 12.64 -38.52
N ASN A 441 4.12 11.92 -38.20
CA ASN A 441 4.47 10.63 -38.79
C ASN A 441 4.12 9.43 -37.87
N ALA A 442 3.57 9.65 -36.68
CA ALA A 442 3.14 8.58 -35.77
C ALA A 442 1.93 7.83 -36.33
N THR A 443 2.18 6.78 -37.13
CA THR A 443 1.13 5.96 -37.75
C THR A 443 0.29 5.28 -36.66
N PRO A 444 -1.03 5.52 -36.57
CA PRO A 444 -1.88 4.85 -35.59
C PRO A 444 -1.97 3.35 -35.90
N GLN A 445 -1.83 2.52 -34.88
CA GLN A 445 -2.08 1.08 -35.03
C GLN A 445 -3.60 0.86 -35.27
N PRO A 446 -4.01 0.18 -36.35
CA PRO A 446 -5.41 0.11 -36.74
C PRO A 446 -6.19 -0.89 -35.86
N THR A 447 -7.02 -0.37 -34.96
CA THR A 447 -7.93 -1.16 -34.12
C THR A 447 -9.24 -1.48 -34.84
N GLU A 448 -9.20 -2.18 -35.98
CA GLU A 448 -10.42 -2.61 -36.67
C GLU A 448 -10.23 -3.86 -37.54
N ALA A 449 -10.71 -5.03 -37.07
CA ALA A 449 -10.86 -6.25 -37.87
C ALA A 449 -11.83 -7.25 -37.20
N THR A 450 -13.12 -7.20 -37.56
CA THR A 450 -14.07 -8.27 -37.19
C THR A 450 -13.67 -9.62 -37.81
N PRO A 451 -13.66 -10.74 -37.06
CA PRO A 451 -13.29 -12.04 -37.60
C PRO A 451 -14.35 -12.58 -38.57
N LYS A 452 -13.98 -12.74 -39.85
CA LYS A 452 -14.75 -13.57 -40.80
C LYS A 452 -14.31 -15.03 -40.69
N LEU A 453 -15.26 -15.96 -40.73
CA LEU A 453 -14.97 -17.39 -40.69
C LEU A 453 -14.22 -17.83 -41.97
N PRO A 454 -13.16 -18.66 -41.85
CA PRO A 454 -12.56 -19.33 -42.99
C PRO A 454 -13.29 -20.65 -43.29
N THR A 455 -13.80 -20.78 -44.52
CA THR A 455 -14.29 -22.06 -45.07
C THR A 455 -13.13 -22.97 -45.48
N ALA A 456 -13.34 -24.29 -45.42
CA ALA A 456 -12.30 -25.28 -45.72
C ALA A 456 -11.92 -25.39 -47.20
N HIS A 457 -10.67 -25.77 -47.48
CA HIS A 457 -10.33 -26.72 -48.55
C HIS A 457 -8.95 -27.40 -48.31
N GLN A 458 -8.55 -28.29 -49.22
CA GLN A 458 -7.56 -29.36 -49.02
C GLN A 458 -6.23 -29.13 -49.81
N PRO A 459 -5.18 -29.96 -49.61
CA PRO A 459 -3.78 -29.55 -49.81
C PRO A 459 -3.17 -29.83 -51.20
N SER A 460 -1.96 -29.31 -51.42
CA SER A 460 -1.10 -29.61 -52.58
C SER A 460 0.32 -30.05 -52.16
N VAL A 461 1.05 -30.69 -53.07
CA VAL A 461 2.29 -31.47 -52.82
C VAL A 461 3.53 -30.84 -53.49
N GLY A 462 4.72 -30.99 -52.89
CA GLY A 462 6.03 -30.76 -53.52
C GLY A 462 7.13 -30.50 -52.48
N ASP A 463 7.96 -31.46 -52.05
CA ASP A 463 9.01 -32.23 -52.76
C ASP A 463 10.35 -31.48 -52.97
N LYS A 464 11.40 -31.88 -52.22
CA LYS A 464 12.74 -32.27 -52.76
C LYS A 464 13.75 -32.74 -51.70
N HIS A 465 14.83 -33.37 -52.18
CA HIS A 465 15.71 -34.29 -51.42
C HIS A 465 17.03 -33.67 -50.86
N PRO A 466 17.73 -34.36 -49.92
CA PRO A 466 18.80 -33.79 -49.10
C PRO A 466 20.25 -34.17 -49.52
N ARG A 467 21.27 -33.54 -48.92
CA ARG A 467 22.68 -34.02 -48.96
C ARG A 467 23.51 -33.82 -47.66
N LYS A 468 23.95 -34.96 -47.11
CA LYS A 468 25.29 -35.29 -46.54
C LYS A 468 25.80 -34.51 -45.31
N LEU A 469 26.01 -35.14 -44.14
CA LEU A 469 27.04 -36.12 -43.73
C LEU A 469 28.48 -35.57 -43.52
N LYS A 470 28.97 -35.60 -42.27
CA LYS A 470 29.94 -36.62 -41.81
C LYS A 470 30.10 -36.68 -40.28
N LEU A 471 30.60 -37.81 -39.78
CA LEU A 471 30.83 -38.10 -38.36
C LEU A 471 32.13 -38.92 -38.18
N THR A 472 32.95 -38.59 -37.18
CA THR A 472 34.06 -39.42 -36.63
C THR A 472 34.16 -39.11 -35.12
N LYS A 473 34.03 -40.05 -34.17
CA LYS A 473 34.84 -41.26 -33.87
C LYS A 473 36.26 -40.91 -33.36
N LEU A 474 36.83 -41.50 -32.28
CA LEU A 474 36.35 -42.49 -31.28
C LEU A 474 37.30 -42.60 -30.05
N LYS A 475 36.76 -42.77 -28.84
CA LYS A 475 37.25 -43.55 -27.64
C LYS A 475 38.72 -43.47 -27.09
N LYS A 476 38.78 -43.30 -25.75
CA LYS A 476 39.43 -44.15 -24.68
C LYS A 476 40.63 -43.64 -23.83
N GLN A 477 40.53 -44.02 -22.54
CA GLN A 477 41.38 -44.00 -21.32
C GLN A 477 42.69 -44.84 -21.39
N PRO A 478 43.65 -44.85 -20.41
CA PRO A 478 43.43 -44.92 -18.93
C PRO A 478 44.43 -44.21 -17.94
N ASP A 479 44.23 -44.50 -16.64
CA ASP A 479 44.90 -44.12 -15.36
C ASP A 479 46.36 -44.67 -15.17
N PRO A 480 47.09 -44.65 -13.98
CA PRO A 480 46.73 -44.28 -12.58
C PRO A 480 47.81 -43.65 -11.63
N ALA A 481 47.46 -43.53 -10.31
CA ALA A 481 48.32 -43.44 -9.09
C ALA A 481 49.02 -42.08 -8.77
N THR A 482 49.52 -41.76 -7.55
CA THR A 482 49.76 -42.50 -6.27
C THR A 482 49.59 -41.56 -5.04
N ALA A 483 49.78 -42.03 -3.78
CA ALA A 483 49.59 -41.25 -2.53
C ALA A 483 50.82 -41.22 -1.59
N GLN A 484 50.90 -40.22 -0.67
CA GLN A 484 51.78 -40.23 0.53
C GLN A 484 51.38 -39.17 1.61
N ALA A 485 51.97 -39.30 2.81
CA ALA A 485 51.81 -38.44 4.01
C ALA A 485 53.24 -38.22 4.66
N PRO A 486 53.51 -37.58 5.85
CA PRO A 486 52.69 -37.47 7.09
C PRO A 486 52.80 -36.12 7.89
N GLN A 487 52.35 -36.14 9.17
CA GLN A 487 52.51 -35.10 10.24
C GLN A 487 53.87 -35.29 11.01
N PRO A 488 54.23 -34.60 12.16
CA PRO A 488 53.54 -34.72 13.49
C PRO A 488 53.77 -33.64 14.62
N GLN A 489 53.15 -33.87 15.81
CA GLN A 489 53.56 -33.52 17.21
C GLN A 489 53.50 -32.03 17.71
N ALA A 490 53.23 -31.67 18.99
CA ALA A 490 52.76 -32.32 20.26
C ALA A 490 52.16 -31.20 21.21
N ILE A 491 51.47 -31.33 22.37
CA ILE A 491 51.29 -32.34 23.48
C ILE A 491 52.51 -32.36 24.46
N PRO A 492 52.42 -32.48 25.83
CA PRO A 492 51.33 -32.75 26.82
C PRO A 492 50.94 -31.50 27.69
N ALA A 493 50.48 -31.45 28.98
CA ALA A 493 50.24 -32.37 30.14
C ALA A 493 49.21 -31.80 31.20
N GLU A 494 48.98 -32.52 32.32
CA GLU A 494 48.24 -32.11 33.55
C GLU A 494 49.17 -32.03 34.81
N PRO A 495 48.68 -31.71 36.06
CA PRO A 495 48.17 -32.77 36.96
C PRO A 495 47.06 -32.40 38.00
N THR A 496 46.40 -33.44 38.54
CA THR A 496 45.45 -33.47 39.71
C THR A 496 46.16 -33.45 41.10
N PRO A 497 45.51 -33.36 42.33
CA PRO A 497 44.57 -34.39 42.86
C PRO A 497 43.58 -34.08 44.05
N ALA A 498 42.41 -34.74 44.03
CA ALA A 498 41.63 -35.30 45.18
C ALA A 498 41.14 -34.35 46.33
N LYS A 499 40.19 -34.66 47.23
CA LYS A 499 39.52 -35.91 47.74
C LYS A 499 37.99 -35.62 47.88
N GLN A 500 37.05 -36.38 48.46
CA GLN A 500 37.00 -37.62 49.28
C GLN A 500 35.62 -38.34 49.06
N LYS A 501 34.95 -38.92 50.08
CA LYS A 501 33.61 -39.57 50.01
C LYS A 501 32.87 -39.55 51.36
N LYS A 502 31.54 -39.47 51.37
CA LYS A 502 30.64 -40.05 52.42
C LYS A 502 29.23 -40.33 51.84
N LYS A 503 28.53 -41.33 52.37
CA LYS A 503 27.17 -41.78 51.95
C LYS A 503 26.14 -41.49 53.05
N LYS A 504 24.92 -41.07 52.69
CA LYS A 504 23.65 -41.83 52.92
C LYS A 504 22.40 -41.03 52.50
N ALA A 505 21.30 -41.78 52.31
CA ALA A 505 19.89 -41.37 52.20
C ALA A 505 19.48 -40.51 50.99
N GLN A 506 18.52 -41.04 50.22
CA GLN A 506 17.52 -40.23 49.51
C GLN A 506 16.45 -39.78 50.54
N PRO A 507 15.68 -38.72 50.25
CA PRO A 507 14.40 -39.00 49.57
C PRO A 507 14.13 -38.14 48.33
N GLU A 508 13.19 -38.64 47.52
CA GLU A 508 12.28 -37.95 46.60
C GLU A 508 12.82 -37.14 45.40
N ASN A 509 12.16 -37.34 44.26
CA ASN A 509 12.34 -36.55 43.05
C ASN A 509 11.46 -35.29 43.14
N ASP A 510 12.05 -34.10 43.25
CA ASP A 510 11.48 -32.89 42.66
C ASP A 510 12.47 -32.32 41.65
N ALA A 511 12.31 -32.76 40.41
CA ALA A 511 13.07 -32.32 39.26
C ALA A 511 12.18 -31.50 38.32
N SER A 512 11.52 -30.47 38.87
CA SER A 512 10.86 -29.44 38.05
C SER A 512 11.79 -28.95 36.93
N PRO A 513 11.31 -28.88 35.67
CA PRO A 513 12.18 -28.61 34.53
C PRO A 513 12.78 -27.20 34.64
N LYS A 514 14.11 -27.09 34.55
CA LYS A 514 14.83 -25.81 34.58
C LYS A 514 14.25 -24.86 33.54
N THR A 515 13.58 -23.81 34.01
CA THR A 515 12.95 -22.80 33.15
C THR A 515 14.05 -22.03 32.42
N ILE A 516 14.07 -22.12 31.08
CA ILE A 516 15.03 -21.39 30.23
C ILE A 516 14.82 -19.89 30.44
N THR A 517 15.84 -19.20 30.95
CA THR A 517 15.78 -17.77 31.20
C THR A 517 16.25 -16.97 29.98
N VAL A 518 15.97 -15.68 29.96
CA VAL A 518 16.41 -14.77 28.87
C VAL A 518 17.94 -14.74 28.73
N LYS A 519 18.71 -15.12 29.76
CA LYS A 519 20.18 -15.21 29.68
C LYS A 519 20.66 -16.42 28.88
N ASP A 520 19.82 -17.45 28.77
CA ASP A 520 20.13 -18.73 28.13
C ASP A 520 19.75 -18.73 26.63
N TRP A 521 19.22 -17.61 26.13
CA TRP A 521 18.88 -17.39 24.71
C TRP A 521 20.12 -16.95 23.91
N GLN A 522 20.13 -17.17 22.60
CA GLN A 522 21.20 -16.65 21.75
C GLN A 522 21.28 -15.11 21.89
N PRO A 523 22.48 -14.50 21.95
CA PRO A 523 22.62 -13.05 22.13
C PRO A 523 21.79 -12.24 21.12
N SER A 524 21.79 -12.64 19.86
CA SER A 524 21.00 -12.07 18.74
C SER A 524 19.47 -12.05 18.96
N GLU A 525 18.95 -12.88 19.86
CA GLU A 525 17.53 -13.01 20.19
C GLU A 525 17.16 -12.29 21.49
N GLN A 526 18.14 -12.01 22.36
CA GLN A 526 17.90 -11.35 23.65
C GLN A 526 17.31 -9.93 23.43
N PRO A 527 16.26 -9.54 24.18
CA PRO A 527 15.59 -8.25 23.98
C PRO A 527 16.51 -7.03 24.03
N ARG A 528 17.58 -7.06 24.84
CA ARG A 528 18.54 -5.94 24.95
C ARG A 528 19.40 -5.79 23.70
N GLU A 529 19.93 -6.88 23.18
CA GLU A 529 20.71 -6.86 21.94
C GLU A 529 19.84 -6.51 20.74
N ARG A 530 18.56 -6.91 20.74
CA ARG A 530 17.59 -6.44 19.74
C ARG A 530 17.24 -4.96 19.86
N LEU A 531 17.12 -4.42 21.09
CA LEU A 531 16.97 -2.97 21.30
C LEU A 531 18.15 -2.19 20.71
N ILE A 532 19.38 -2.67 20.94
CA ILE A 532 20.62 -2.06 20.44
C ILE A 532 20.72 -2.16 18.91
N ASN A 533 20.58 -3.37 18.35
CA ASN A 533 20.88 -3.63 16.93
C ASN A 533 19.70 -3.40 15.97
N LYS A 534 18.46 -3.28 16.49
CA LYS A 534 17.23 -3.17 15.67
C LYS A 534 16.23 -2.13 16.19
N GLY A 535 16.58 -1.38 17.25
CA GLY A 535 15.74 -0.32 17.81
C GLY A 535 14.51 -0.82 18.57
N ALA A 536 13.85 0.10 19.28
CA ALA A 536 12.73 -0.21 20.18
C ALA A 536 11.50 -0.80 19.45
N GLY A 537 11.24 -0.36 18.21
CA GLY A 537 10.16 -0.88 17.37
C GLY A 537 10.31 -2.36 16.97
N SER A 538 11.46 -2.99 17.23
CA SER A 538 11.67 -4.43 17.01
C SER A 538 11.23 -5.32 18.20
N LEU A 539 10.66 -4.72 19.24
CA LEU A 539 10.29 -5.39 20.50
C LEU A 539 8.81 -5.22 20.82
N SER A 540 8.21 -6.28 21.35
CA SER A 540 6.85 -6.25 21.91
C SER A 540 6.81 -5.54 23.28
N ASN A 541 5.61 -5.10 23.69
CA ASN A 541 5.36 -4.55 25.03
C ASN A 541 5.84 -5.47 26.17
N VAL A 542 5.79 -6.80 25.96
CA VAL A 542 6.30 -7.81 26.89
C VAL A 542 7.82 -7.71 27.04
N GLU A 543 8.54 -7.57 25.93
CA GLU A 543 10.00 -7.50 25.90
C GLU A 543 10.51 -6.15 26.44
N LEU A 544 9.82 -5.05 26.12
CA LEU A 544 10.12 -3.72 26.67
C LEU A 544 9.91 -3.67 28.20
N LEU A 545 8.79 -4.17 28.72
CA LEU A 545 8.58 -4.33 30.16
C LEU A 545 9.63 -5.24 30.80
N ALA A 546 10.04 -6.31 30.13
CA ALA A 546 11.07 -7.22 30.66
C ALA A 546 12.45 -6.55 30.76
N ILE A 547 12.81 -5.66 29.84
CA ILE A 547 14.05 -4.87 29.92
C ILE A 547 14.03 -3.95 31.15
N LEU A 548 12.89 -3.27 31.40
CA LEU A 548 12.68 -2.38 32.56
C LEU A 548 12.68 -3.15 33.89
N LEU A 549 11.99 -4.29 33.96
CA LEU A 549 11.90 -5.11 35.17
C LEU A 549 13.19 -5.89 35.48
N ARG A 550 14.07 -6.05 34.49
CA ARG A 550 15.42 -6.68 34.52
C ARG A 550 15.48 -8.16 34.90
N THR A 551 14.64 -8.62 35.82
CA THR A 551 14.69 -9.96 36.44
C THR A 551 13.29 -10.42 36.85
N GLY A 552 13.06 -11.74 36.84
CA GLY A 552 11.81 -12.36 37.28
C GLY A 552 11.73 -12.50 38.80
N ARG A 553 11.32 -13.66 39.28
CA ARG A 553 11.47 -14.14 40.67
C ARG A 553 11.76 -15.66 40.65
N VAL A 554 11.92 -16.28 41.81
CA VAL A 554 12.00 -17.75 41.91
C VAL A 554 10.70 -18.35 41.36
N GLY A 555 10.83 -19.25 40.37
CA GLY A 555 9.69 -19.92 39.71
C GLY A 555 8.95 -19.11 38.65
N GLU A 556 9.40 -17.91 38.26
CA GLU A 556 8.76 -17.11 37.21
C GLU A 556 9.78 -16.19 36.50
N ASP A 557 9.97 -16.35 35.19
CA ASP A 557 10.92 -15.52 34.43
C ASP A 557 10.40 -14.09 34.16
N VAL A 558 11.27 -13.22 33.66
CA VAL A 558 10.95 -11.79 33.47
C VAL A 558 9.98 -11.52 32.31
N LEU A 559 9.96 -12.36 31.26
CA LEU A 559 8.98 -12.30 30.18
C LEU A 559 7.63 -12.88 30.62
N GLN A 560 7.63 -13.98 31.37
CA GLN A 560 6.42 -14.53 32.02
C GLN A 560 5.76 -13.48 32.93
N MET A 561 6.54 -12.85 33.80
CA MET A 561 6.09 -11.76 34.67
C MET A 561 5.53 -10.58 33.88
N SER A 562 6.17 -10.19 32.78
CA SER A 562 5.73 -9.10 31.91
C SER A 562 4.43 -9.43 31.15
N ARG A 563 4.25 -10.68 30.70
CA ARG A 563 2.98 -11.18 30.14
C ARG A 563 1.87 -11.16 31.18
N ARG A 564 2.13 -11.64 32.41
CA ARG A 564 1.14 -11.64 33.49
C ARG A 564 0.69 -10.23 33.86
N LEU A 565 1.59 -9.25 33.89
CA LEU A 565 1.23 -7.84 34.11
C LEU A 565 0.28 -7.31 33.02
N LEU A 566 0.61 -7.49 31.74
CA LEU A 566 -0.24 -7.03 30.64
C LEU A 566 -1.60 -7.74 30.62
N ASN A 567 -1.65 -9.04 30.95
CA ASN A 567 -2.91 -9.78 31.05
C ASN A 567 -3.77 -9.29 32.22
N LEU A 568 -3.18 -9.05 33.40
CA LEU A 568 -3.88 -8.61 34.61
C LEU A 568 -4.59 -7.26 34.41
N PHE A 569 -3.95 -6.33 33.70
CA PHE A 569 -4.53 -5.02 33.37
C PHE A 569 -5.10 -4.93 31.95
N LYS A 570 -5.24 -6.05 31.23
CA LYS A 570 -5.66 -6.15 29.81
C LYS A 570 -4.70 -5.53 28.78
N ASN A 571 -4.05 -4.39 29.08
CA ASN A 571 -3.11 -3.71 28.19
C ASN A 571 -2.13 -2.78 28.95
N ILE A 572 -1.17 -2.20 28.22
CA ILE A 572 -0.15 -1.31 28.80
C ILE A 572 -0.71 0.05 29.27
N THR A 573 -1.79 0.55 28.65
CA THR A 573 -2.43 1.81 29.03
C THR A 573 -3.03 1.73 30.44
N GLU A 574 -3.77 0.67 30.74
CA GLU A 574 -4.37 0.46 32.07
C GLU A 574 -3.32 0.12 33.16
N LEU A 575 -2.20 -0.50 32.77
CA LEU A 575 -1.03 -0.68 33.63
C LEU A 575 -0.35 0.67 33.92
N SER A 576 -0.27 1.56 32.93
CA SER A 576 0.41 2.87 33.05
C SER A 576 -0.33 3.90 33.92
N ARG A 577 -1.59 3.62 34.27
CA ARG A 577 -2.42 4.42 35.19
C ARG A 577 -2.28 4.03 36.66
N ARG A 578 -1.58 2.93 36.97
CA ARG A 578 -1.52 2.38 38.33
C ARG A 578 -0.55 3.14 39.20
N ASP A 579 -0.91 3.34 40.46
CA ASP A 579 -0.02 3.93 41.45
C ASP A 579 1.05 2.93 41.95
N VAL A 580 2.04 3.43 42.70
CA VAL A 580 3.17 2.63 43.19
C VAL A 580 2.71 1.55 44.18
N THR A 581 1.63 1.77 44.92
CA THR A 581 1.05 0.84 45.92
C THR A 581 0.24 -0.26 45.24
N GLU A 582 -0.60 0.09 44.25
CA GLU A 582 -1.26 -0.88 43.37
C GLU A 582 -0.22 -1.80 42.71
N LEU A 583 0.85 -1.23 42.14
CA LEU A 583 1.93 -2.00 41.53
C LEU A 583 2.67 -2.90 42.53
N GLN A 584 2.86 -2.47 43.80
CA GLN A 584 3.50 -3.27 44.85
C GLN A 584 2.65 -4.43 45.37
N SER A 585 1.32 -4.35 45.29
CA SER A 585 0.42 -5.47 45.65
C SER A 585 0.55 -6.68 44.72
N ILE A 586 1.21 -6.52 43.56
CA ILE A 586 1.38 -7.57 42.56
C ILE A 586 2.55 -8.48 42.96
N ASN A 587 2.25 -9.74 43.26
CA ASN A 587 3.27 -10.75 43.57
C ASN A 587 4.40 -10.77 42.50
N GLY A 588 5.65 -10.59 42.94
CA GLY A 588 6.84 -10.48 42.10
C GLY A 588 7.31 -9.06 41.76
N ILE A 589 6.50 -8.03 42.06
CA ILE A 589 6.79 -6.61 41.84
C ILE A 589 7.14 -5.92 43.16
N GLY A 590 8.35 -6.17 43.67
CA GLY A 590 8.87 -5.44 44.82
C GLY A 590 9.03 -3.93 44.56
N PRO A 591 9.25 -3.11 45.60
CA PRO A 591 9.22 -1.64 45.52
C PRO A 591 10.10 -1.06 44.40
N THR A 592 11.31 -1.61 44.20
CA THR A 592 12.21 -1.18 43.11
C THR A 592 11.60 -1.34 41.72
N LYS A 593 10.86 -2.43 41.47
CA LYS A 593 10.19 -2.69 40.18
C LYS A 593 8.99 -1.76 39.99
N ALA A 594 8.19 -1.57 41.05
CA ALA A 594 7.05 -0.64 41.03
C ALA A 594 7.49 0.81 40.75
N VAL A 595 8.53 1.30 41.44
CA VAL A 595 9.10 2.64 41.21
C VAL A 595 9.69 2.77 39.81
N THR A 596 10.37 1.73 39.29
CA THR A 596 10.92 1.75 37.91
C THR A 596 9.82 1.87 36.86
N LEU A 597 8.72 1.13 37.00
CA LEU A 597 7.56 1.25 36.10
C LEU A 597 6.87 2.61 36.24
N ALA A 598 6.59 3.06 37.47
CA ALA A 598 5.97 4.35 37.73
C ALA A 598 6.79 5.52 37.15
N ALA A 599 8.13 5.50 37.30
CA ALA A 599 9.02 6.49 36.71
C ALA A 599 9.03 6.44 35.17
N ALA A 600 9.00 5.26 34.55
CA ALA A 600 8.91 5.13 33.10
C ALA A 600 7.57 5.67 32.56
N PHE A 601 6.46 5.39 33.23
CA PHE A 601 5.14 5.91 32.85
C PHE A 601 4.98 7.41 33.17
N GLU A 602 5.62 7.91 34.23
CA GLU A 602 5.74 9.34 34.54
C GLU A 602 6.51 10.06 33.42
N LEU A 603 7.64 9.53 32.95
CA LEU A 603 8.38 10.11 31.82
C LEU A 603 7.55 10.11 30.53
N VAL A 604 6.80 9.04 30.23
CA VAL A 604 5.88 9.04 29.06
C VAL A 604 4.75 10.05 29.22
N ARG A 605 4.21 10.23 30.44
CA ARG A 605 3.23 11.28 30.73
C ARG A 605 3.85 12.68 30.63
N ARG A 606 5.13 12.85 31.01
CA ARG A 606 5.87 14.13 30.88
C ARG A 606 6.19 14.49 29.45
N VAL A 607 6.72 13.57 28.63
CA VAL A 607 6.93 13.82 27.19
C VAL A 607 5.61 14.16 26.49
N LYS A 608 4.50 13.51 26.88
CA LYS A 608 3.16 13.85 26.38
C LYS A 608 2.63 15.18 26.93
N SER A 609 3.01 15.60 28.14
CA SER A 609 2.63 16.92 28.68
C SER A 609 3.53 18.04 28.20
N GLU A 610 4.80 17.78 27.88
CA GLU A 610 5.75 18.76 27.32
C GLU A 610 5.31 19.17 25.90
N ALA A 611 4.73 18.24 25.14
CA ALA A 611 3.97 18.52 23.92
C ALA A 611 2.62 19.26 24.14
N PHE A 612 2.26 19.57 25.40
CA PHE A 612 0.99 20.22 25.78
C PHE A 612 1.13 21.34 26.83
N THR A 613 2.35 21.67 27.29
CA THR A 613 2.64 22.83 28.15
C THR A 613 3.11 23.98 27.25
N SER A 614 2.37 25.08 27.08
CA SER A 614 1.25 25.58 27.88
C SER A 614 -0.07 25.64 27.09
N ARG A 615 -1.13 25.01 27.62
CA ARG A 615 -2.50 25.31 27.18
C ARG A 615 -2.98 26.63 27.78
N THR A 616 -2.85 27.71 27.03
CA THR A 616 -3.48 28.99 27.36
C THR A 616 -4.99 28.82 27.45
N THR A 617 -5.60 29.38 28.51
CA THR A 617 -7.06 29.52 28.60
C THR A 617 -7.45 30.86 28.00
N ILE A 618 -8.39 30.86 27.06
CA ILE A 618 -8.90 32.07 26.42
C ILE A 618 -10.16 32.51 27.16
N THR A 619 -10.13 33.71 27.76
CA THR A 619 -11.27 34.31 28.47
C THR A 619 -11.74 35.63 27.86
N SER A 620 -10.95 36.21 26.97
CA SER A 620 -11.21 37.47 26.27
C SER A 620 -10.49 37.51 24.91
N PRO A 621 -10.90 38.37 23.96
CA PRO A 621 -10.16 38.58 22.72
C PRO A 621 -8.73 39.09 22.96
N ALA A 622 -8.50 39.82 24.06
CA ALA A 622 -7.17 40.22 24.50
C ALA A 622 -6.25 39.01 24.81
N ASP A 623 -6.80 37.88 25.25
CA ASP A 623 -6.03 36.65 25.46
C ASP A 623 -5.67 35.98 24.13
N VAL A 624 -6.57 36.05 23.13
CA VAL A 624 -6.29 35.59 21.76
C VAL A 624 -5.14 36.40 21.17
N ALA A 625 -5.25 37.73 21.18
CA ALA A 625 -4.23 38.64 20.67
C ALA A 625 -2.87 38.43 21.37
N ARG A 626 -2.85 38.25 22.69
CA ARG A 626 -1.63 37.95 23.47
C ARG A 626 -1.02 36.59 23.16
N TYR A 627 -1.85 35.59 22.86
CA TYR A 627 -1.40 34.23 22.54
C TYR A 627 -0.85 34.09 21.13
N ILE A 628 -1.56 34.62 20.12
CA ILE A 628 -1.24 34.40 18.71
C ILE A 628 -0.55 35.59 18.03
N GLY A 629 -0.78 36.82 18.50
CA GLY A 629 -0.23 38.06 17.93
C GLY A 629 1.28 38.03 17.67
N PRO A 630 2.13 37.63 18.64
CA PRO A 630 3.59 37.51 18.44
C PRO A 630 4.04 36.56 17.32
N HIS A 631 3.11 35.80 16.71
CA HIS A 631 3.36 34.91 15.57
C HIS A 631 2.72 35.38 14.26
N LEU A 632 2.06 36.54 14.26
CA LEU A 632 1.23 37.04 13.15
C LEU A 632 1.52 38.51 12.77
N ARG A 633 1.95 39.33 13.72
CA ARG A 633 2.09 40.79 13.55
C ARG A 633 3.05 41.22 12.45
N ASP A 634 4.18 40.52 12.31
CA ASP A 634 5.24 40.86 11.34
C ASP A 634 5.04 40.21 9.96
N LEU A 635 3.99 39.39 9.79
CA LEU A 635 3.79 38.62 8.56
C LEU A 635 3.39 39.54 7.40
N GLN A 636 4.22 39.51 6.35
CA GLN A 636 4.02 40.26 5.09
C GLN A 636 2.89 39.70 4.20
N LYS A 637 2.24 38.62 4.66
CA LYS A 637 1.07 37.99 4.06
C LYS A 637 -0.01 37.85 5.13
N GLU A 638 -1.26 38.00 4.71
CA GLU A 638 -2.42 37.60 5.49
C GLU A 638 -2.45 36.07 5.63
N GLN A 639 -2.61 35.57 6.84
CA GLN A 639 -2.85 34.16 7.12
C GLN A 639 -4.08 34.00 8.01
N PHE A 640 -4.98 33.10 7.63
CA PHE A 640 -6.12 32.73 8.46
C PHE A 640 -5.76 31.52 9.33
N HIS A 641 -5.90 31.67 10.64
CA HIS A 641 -5.63 30.68 11.67
C HIS A 641 -6.91 30.36 12.47
N VAL A 642 -6.97 29.17 13.05
CA VAL A 642 -8.05 28.74 13.93
C VAL A 642 -7.45 28.23 15.23
N LEU A 643 -8.01 28.68 16.36
CA LEU A 643 -7.76 28.09 17.67
C LEU A 643 -8.87 27.11 18.00
N ILE A 644 -8.49 25.88 18.33
CA ILE A 644 -9.37 24.78 18.68
C ILE A 644 -9.44 24.69 20.20
N LEU A 645 -10.64 24.81 20.77
CA LEU A 645 -10.84 24.92 22.22
C LEU A 645 -11.61 23.71 22.79
N ASN A 646 -11.27 23.32 24.02
CA ASN A 646 -12.05 22.38 24.81
C ASN A 646 -13.18 23.09 25.58
N THR A 647 -13.99 22.33 26.32
CA THR A 647 -15.09 22.82 27.17
C THR A 647 -14.68 23.74 28.32
N ALA A 648 -13.38 23.98 28.52
CA ALA A 648 -12.83 24.92 29.51
C ALA A 648 -12.10 26.09 28.82
N ASN A 649 -12.38 26.36 27.54
CA ASN A 649 -11.78 27.38 26.69
C ASN A 649 -10.24 27.33 26.62
N GLN A 650 -9.64 26.16 26.88
CA GLN A 650 -8.20 25.96 26.73
C GLN A 650 -7.87 25.66 25.28
N VAL A 651 -6.83 26.31 24.75
CA VAL A 651 -6.30 25.98 23.42
C VAL A 651 -5.78 24.55 23.42
N VAL A 652 -6.47 23.68 22.69
CA VAL A 652 -6.05 22.30 22.40
C VAL A 652 -5.03 22.29 21.27
N ARG A 653 -5.28 23.10 20.23
CA ARG A 653 -4.47 23.17 19.01
C ARG A 653 -4.64 24.54 18.32
N ARG A 654 -3.60 24.99 17.63
CA ARG A 654 -3.63 26.05 16.60
C ARG A 654 -3.49 25.38 15.23
N GLU A 655 -4.19 25.89 14.23
CA GLU A 655 -4.00 25.50 12.84
C GLU A 655 -4.00 26.72 11.92
N MET A 656 -3.18 26.70 10.87
CA MET A 656 -3.25 27.66 9.77
C MET A 656 -4.14 27.04 8.68
N VAL A 657 -5.21 27.73 8.32
CA VAL A 657 -6.23 27.25 7.37
C VAL A 657 -5.95 27.76 5.95
N SER A 658 -5.48 29.00 5.81
CA SER A 658 -5.10 29.57 4.52
C SER A 658 -3.99 30.62 4.67
N GLU A 659 -3.17 30.78 3.64
CA GLU A 659 -2.20 31.86 3.47
C GLU A 659 -2.49 32.60 2.16
N GLY A 660 -2.62 33.93 2.23
CA GLY A 660 -2.89 34.79 1.09
C GLY A 660 -1.70 34.92 0.13
N ASN A 661 -2.03 35.03 -1.16
CA ASN A 661 -1.18 35.65 -2.17
C ASN A 661 -1.87 36.96 -2.63
N LEU A 662 -1.20 37.72 -3.52
CA LEU A 662 -1.57 39.10 -3.92
C LEU A 662 -3.04 39.36 -4.33
N ASN A 663 -3.84 38.33 -4.64
CA ASN A 663 -5.20 38.44 -5.17
C ASN A 663 -6.23 37.66 -4.32
N SER A 664 -6.35 38.00 -3.02
CA SER A 664 -7.27 37.43 -2.01
C SER A 664 -6.97 36.00 -1.50
N SER A 665 -7.56 35.66 -0.34
CA SER A 665 -7.49 34.36 0.33
C SER A 665 -8.90 33.82 0.56
N ILE A 666 -9.29 32.74 -0.13
CA ILE A 666 -10.64 32.18 0.00
C ILE A 666 -10.69 31.19 1.17
N VAL A 667 -11.05 31.68 2.35
CA VAL A 667 -11.32 30.84 3.53
C VAL A 667 -12.72 30.23 3.40
N HIS A 668 -12.83 28.90 3.48
CA HIS A 668 -14.11 28.19 3.36
C HIS A 668 -14.48 27.47 4.66
N PRO A 669 -15.75 27.54 5.15
CA PRO A 669 -16.14 26.95 6.44
C PRO A 669 -15.77 25.47 6.64
N ARG A 670 -15.89 24.65 5.59
CA ARG A 670 -15.49 23.22 5.63
C ARG A 670 -14.04 22.99 6.05
N GLU A 671 -13.13 23.94 5.80
CA GLU A 671 -11.70 23.83 6.11
C GLU A 671 -11.44 24.29 7.55
N VAL A 672 -12.05 25.40 7.97
CA VAL A 672 -12.05 25.87 9.37
C VAL A 672 -12.60 24.81 10.35
N PHE A 673 -13.71 24.16 10.01
CA PHE A 673 -14.31 23.14 10.89
C PHE A 673 -13.71 21.74 10.74
N ARG A 674 -12.87 21.47 9.71
CA ARG A 674 -12.30 20.13 9.45
C ARG A 674 -11.61 19.55 10.68
N THR A 675 -10.66 20.29 11.22
CA THR A 675 -9.83 19.83 12.35
C THR A 675 -10.53 20.04 13.68
N ALA A 676 -11.46 21.01 13.77
CA ALA A 676 -12.34 21.15 14.93
C ALA A 676 -13.18 19.89 15.17
N ILE A 677 -13.70 19.27 14.11
CA ILE A 677 -14.43 17.99 14.16
C ILE A 677 -13.48 16.83 14.56
N ILE A 678 -12.28 16.75 13.95
CA ILE A 678 -11.29 15.70 14.25
C ILE A 678 -10.84 15.72 15.72
N GLU A 679 -10.58 16.91 16.26
CA GLU A 679 -10.10 17.10 17.64
C GLU A 679 -11.24 17.11 18.69
N ASN A 680 -12.50 16.91 18.27
CA ASN A 680 -13.71 16.96 19.12
C ASN A 680 -13.82 18.30 19.89
N ALA A 681 -13.66 19.40 19.17
CA ALA A 681 -13.72 20.76 19.70
C ALA A 681 -15.08 21.08 20.34
N ALA A 682 -15.07 21.77 21.48
CA ALA A 682 -16.29 22.38 22.03
C ALA A 682 -16.59 23.73 21.36
N ALA A 683 -15.52 24.46 21.06
CA ALA A 683 -15.57 25.76 20.41
C ALA A 683 -14.32 26.03 19.57
N ILE A 684 -14.40 27.02 18.69
CA ILE A 684 -13.28 27.55 17.93
C ILE A 684 -13.30 29.08 17.88
N ILE A 685 -12.14 29.67 17.63
CA ILE A 685 -11.96 31.11 17.33
C ILE A 685 -11.20 31.21 16.01
N GLY A 686 -11.69 32.04 15.09
CA GLY A 686 -10.96 32.42 13.87
C GLY A 686 -10.03 33.60 14.15
N ILE A 687 -8.87 33.65 13.50
CA ILE A 687 -7.95 34.78 13.56
C ILE A 687 -7.35 35.01 12.18
N HIS A 688 -7.16 36.25 11.76
CA HIS A 688 -6.18 36.56 10.71
C HIS A 688 -5.42 37.84 11.02
N ASN A 689 -4.39 38.13 10.21
CA ASN A 689 -3.63 39.37 10.29
C ASN A 689 -3.84 40.25 9.07
N HIS A 690 -3.89 41.57 9.27
CA HIS A 690 -3.84 42.56 8.20
C HIS A 690 -2.41 43.12 8.07
N PRO A 691 -1.61 42.72 7.05
CA PRO A 691 -0.26 43.25 6.83
C PRO A 691 -0.22 44.76 6.54
N SER A 692 -1.37 45.35 6.21
CA SER A 692 -1.56 46.79 6.01
C SER A 692 -1.51 47.62 7.31
N GLY A 693 -1.57 46.98 8.48
CA GLY A 693 -1.59 47.66 9.78
C GLY A 693 -2.93 48.34 10.13
N ASN A 694 -3.98 48.16 9.33
CA ASN A 694 -5.33 48.66 9.63
C ASN A 694 -6.19 47.56 10.26
N PRO A 695 -6.65 47.66 11.53
CA PRO A 695 -7.47 46.64 12.18
C PRO A 695 -8.96 46.64 11.74
N THR A 696 -9.39 47.56 10.87
CA THR A 696 -10.79 47.66 10.44
C THR A 696 -11.20 46.44 9.59
N PRO A 697 -12.25 45.67 9.94
CA PRO A 697 -12.70 44.54 9.15
C PRO A 697 -13.23 44.95 7.79
N SER A 698 -12.91 44.16 6.76
CA SER A 698 -13.48 44.29 5.43
C SER A 698 -14.91 43.74 5.36
N ARG A 699 -15.54 43.93 4.20
CA ARG A 699 -16.85 43.32 3.90
C ARG A 699 -16.75 41.81 3.74
N GLU A 700 -15.57 41.29 3.39
CA GLU A 700 -15.32 39.86 3.22
C GLU A 700 -15.16 39.18 4.58
N ASP A 701 -14.48 39.82 5.53
CA ASP A 701 -14.34 39.36 6.93
C ASP A 701 -15.69 39.19 7.61
N ILE A 702 -16.55 40.20 7.51
CA ILE A 702 -17.91 40.17 8.08
C ILE A 702 -18.75 39.05 7.41
N ASN A 703 -18.55 38.80 6.12
CA ASN A 703 -19.26 37.73 5.40
C ASN A 703 -18.78 36.34 5.79
N ILE A 704 -17.46 36.09 5.85
CA ILE A 704 -16.93 34.77 6.27
C ILE A 704 -17.24 34.51 7.74
N THR A 705 -17.17 35.51 8.62
CA THR A 705 -17.55 35.39 10.04
C THR A 705 -18.97 34.86 10.19
N ARG A 706 -19.94 35.45 9.48
CA ARG A 706 -21.34 34.98 9.50
C ARG A 706 -21.49 33.56 8.97
N GLN A 707 -20.80 33.21 7.88
CA GLN A 707 -20.79 31.84 7.34
C GLN A 707 -20.18 30.83 8.32
N LEU A 708 -19.14 31.20 9.07
CA LEU A 708 -18.52 30.35 10.10
C LEU A 708 -19.42 30.19 11.32
N VAL A 709 -20.09 31.25 11.75
CA VAL A 709 -21.07 31.24 12.85
C VAL A 709 -22.26 30.35 12.51
N ASP A 710 -22.84 30.49 11.32
CA ASP A 710 -23.98 29.66 10.90
C ASP A 710 -23.58 28.21 10.61
N ALA A 711 -22.38 27.95 10.07
CA ALA A 711 -21.83 26.60 9.98
C ALA A 711 -21.63 25.97 11.36
N GLY A 712 -21.12 26.73 12.35
CA GLY A 712 -20.94 26.27 13.72
C GLY A 712 -22.26 25.84 14.39
N LYS A 713 -23.33 26.63 14.21
CA LYS A 713 -24.69 26.28 14.67
C LYS A 713 -25.20 24.97 14.06
N ILE A 714 -24.89 24.69 12.79
CA ILE A 714 -25.30 23.46 12.09
C ILE A 714 -24.46 22.25 12.55
N ILE A 715 -23.15 22.45 12.76
CA ILE A 715 -22.19 21.39 13.11
C ILE A 715 -22.25 21.04 14.61
N GLY A 716 -22.71 21.96 15.46
CA GLY A 716 -22.73 21.81 16.92
C GLY A 716 -21.40 22.18 17.61
N ILE A 717 -20.54 22.96 16.93
CA ILE A 717 -19.27 23.48 17.47
C ILE A 717 -19.39 24.99 17.54
N THR A 718 -19.19 25.57 18.73
CA THR A 718 -19.42 27.01 18.95
C THR A 718 -18.33 27.84 18.27
N PHE A 719 -18.70 28.78 17.39
CA PHE A 719 -17.77 29.81 16.92
C PHE A 719 -17.81 30.98 17.94
N HIS A 720 -16.72 31.19 18.67
CA HIS A 720 -16.70 32.16 19.78
C HIS A 720 -16.35 33.59 19.36
N ASP A 721 -15.41 33.76 18.43
CA ASP A 721 -14.98 35.07 17.94
C ASP A 721 -14.23 34.93 16.61
N HIS A 722 -14.12 36.03 15.88
CA HIS A 722 -13.14 36.23 14.82
C HIS A 722 -12.28 37.47 15.17
N VAL A 723 -10.99 37.27 15.40
CA VAL A 723 -10.06 38.34 15.83
C VAL A 723 -9.14 38.75 14.68
N ILE A 724 -9.09 40.04 14.36
CA ILE A 724 -8.16 40.62 13.38
C ILE A 724 -6.95 41.18 14.14
N ILE A 725 -5.73 40.86 13.71
CA ILE A 725 -4.48 41.38 14.25
C ILE A 725 -3.85 42.36 13.25
N ALA A 726 -3.53 43.59 13.67
CA ALA A 726 -2.93 44.61 12.80
C ALA A 726 -1.84 45.38 13.54
N GLY A 727 -0.58 44.98 13.36
CA GLY A 727 0.52 45.47 14.19
C GLY A 727 0.24 45.21 15.68
N GLU A 728 0.52 46.17 16.56
CA GLU A 728 0.22 46.01 17.99
C GLU A 728 -1.29 45.98 18.32
N GLU A 729 -2.16 46.41 17.41
CA GLU A 729 -3.60 46.49 17.63
C GLU A 729 -4.34 45.19 17.24
N TYR A 730 -5.57 45.03 17.75
CA TYR A 730 -6.48 43.97 17.34
C TYR A 730 -7.94 44.45 17.37
N VAL A 731 -8.81 43.74 16.65
CA VAL A 731 -10.27 43.94 16.69
C VAL A 731 -10.96 42.58 16.85
N SER A 732 -11.95 42.52 17.75
CA SER A 732 -12.87 41.38 17.90
C SER A 732 -14.14 41.65 17.11
N LEU A 733 -14.59 40.67 16.30
CA LEU A 733 -15.86 40.77 15.59
C LEU A 733 -17.05 40.35 16.48
N ALA A 734 -16.82 39.59 17.55
CA ALA A 734 -17.82 39.36 18.60
C ALA A 734 -18.11 40.64 19.40
N GLU A 735 -17.08 41.40 19.81
CA GLU A 735 -17.28 42.69 20.50
C GLU A 735 -17.97 43.75 19.59
N GLN A 736 -17.87 43.59 18.27
CA GLN A 736 -18.60 44.40 17.27
C GLN A 736 -19.98 43.84 16.89
N GLY A 737 -20.41 42.70 17.45
CA GLY A 737 -21.75 42.12 17.22
C GLY A 737 -21.94 41.42 15.86
N TYR A 738 -20.86 40.87 15.29
CA TYR A 738 -20.91 40.05 14.06
C TYR A 738 -20.88 38.53 14.31
N VAL A 739 -20.72 38.11 15.58
CA VAL A 739 -20.77 36.72 16.08
C VAL A 739 -21.95 36.58 17.03
#